data_AF-A0A0E4CSF1-F1
#
_entry.id   AF-A0A0E4CSF1-F1
#
_cell.length_a   1.000
_cell.length_b   1.000
_cell.length_c   1.000
_cell.angle_alpha   90.00
_cell.angle_beta   90.00
_cell.angle_gamma   90.00
#
_symmetry.space_group_name_H-M   'P 1'
#
loop_
_entity.id
_entity.type
_entity.pdbx_description
1 polymer ?
#
loop_
_entity_poly.entity_id
_entity_poly.type
_entity_poly.pdbx_seq_one_letter_code
_entity_poly.pdbx_strand_id
1 'polypeptide(L)'
;MLFLLDANVRTVKWNGIPLHESRSAIVKEEVNGDFILTVRYPITDSGVYQLIKEDMLIKAPVPVLGAQLFRIKKPIENDDSLDITAYHVSDDIMKRSITPVSVVGQGCAMALSQMVQNAKTGLGDFSFTSDIMDSRTFNTTETETLYSVLMDGKHSIVGTWEGELVRDNFALSIKRSRGADRGVVITTHKNLKSYQRTKNSQGVVTRIYARSTFKPDGAEDEVTLRVTVDSPLINSYPYINEKEYENNNAETVEDLRKWAEAKFTNEGIDKVSDAIEIEAYELDGQVVHLGDTVNLKSRKHSADLYKKAIAYEFNALTEEYISITFDDKPGVGGSGVSSGLSNAADAILGASATAQDVAIQRAVKNANAAFDAEFDKAKTQLNDDIERTKAKVEVVKSELTSRLDNQLLPVASEAKGLALKAQAALVQSQAELQGLTKELTNHRQTALAQIAQVKAQALSQGQQQAALTTQIENAVSGLATFKQTVHQELATFNRLTETVKGRIDQVESQSEQTAAGFKTSLKALETYTALEPTRASRYFEASKTETARQLTALRTEVSGSYVAKSTYEENARGVARRFESLSSGGQNYALGTEKDVYVTVSSDGLFDLYDFGATLAVKGVQVGDTVTLAFNYFTTNKTAFGSYEIELHGHSGKIQRLGEVERTVLGRGTYQVSFVANPTNYLGTSLKIRFTASQLSFRVTKLRLTKGSIAADWSPAPDDMKAYSDQKLIQFRSQFEQTSSEIKANVESLSNQTLKKADVSITSDGIVLKAGKSTSDMARAIGSSFAVTPDAIRIFSNLIKVSGNMLVDGSVTSRKLVTGAVETGHIKAGAITGYLLSAEAVSAKHVKVDQALFTKLFANEAYVRQLFAKTAFITQVQAVDISANRVKGGLLAAINGATKFNLQTGALDFYTDSPALRRVLSGYPTQFIRFTTGTSNGKKTGVTIIGSNRNGTESSNDGGFVGVRCWNGNSTDQIDIVGDVVRLASSAFDNSDGWSVKTLPGKLEIDAHRSSDRPSSKLNIGDVNLFRTATNYTSLKDILQQFNINFKHLANITGRGDVISTWETIK
;
A
#
# COMPACT_ATOMS: atom_id res chain seq x y z
N MET A 1 -0.03 -23.82 17.62
CA MET A 1 -0.73 -24.73 18.56
C MET A 1 -1.56 -25.78 17.82
N LEU A 2 -1.62 -27.03 18.33
CA LEU A 2 -2.29 -28.18 17.70
C LEU A 2 -3.70 -28.49 18.22
N PHE A 3 -4.55 -29.08 17.37
CA PHE A 3 -5.87 -29.63 17.77
C PHE A 3 -6.12 -31.01 17.15
N LEU A 4 -6.64 -31.94 17.94
CA LEU A 4 -7.19 -33.24 17.50
C LEU A 4 -8.65 -33.05 17.04
N LEU A 5 -9.02 -33.71 15.94
CA LEU A 5 -10.29 -33.63 15.24
C LEU A 5 -10.78 -35.02 14.84
N ASP A 6 -12.10 -35.22 14.77
CA ASP A 6 -12.70 -36.47 14.30
C ASP A 6 -12.34 -36.76 12.83
N ALA A 7 -12.22 -38.04 12.49
CA ALA A 7 -11.83 -38.51 11.16
C ALA A 7 -12.70 -37.94 10.00
N ASN A 8 -13.95 -37.59 10.30
CA ASN A 8 -14.94 -37.11 9.34
C ASN A 8 -14.97 -35.59 9.13
N VAL A 9 -14.12 -34.80 9.80
CA VAL A 9 -14.12 -33.33 9.63
C VAL A 9 -13.75 -32.94 8.19
N ARG A 10 -14.59 -32.10 7.57
CA ARG A 10 -14.40 -31.54 6.22
C ARG A 10 -14.20 -30.03 6.17
N THR A 11 -14.32 -29.32 7.30
CA THR A 11 -14.12 -27.86 7.34
C THR A 11 -13.27 -27.45 8.54
N VAL A 12 -12.33 -26.54 8.32
CA VAL A 12 -11.32 -26.10 9.31
C VAL A 12 -11.92 -25.12 10.35
N LYS A 13 -13.22 -24.82 10.26
CA LYS A 13 -13.94 -23.80 11.07
C LYS A 13 -14.07 -24.14 12.56
N TRP A 14 -14.00 -25.42 12.92
CA TRP A 14 -14.05 -25.86 14.32
C TRP A 14 -12.65 -26.20 14.84
N ASN A 15 -12.36 -25.79 16.07
CA ASN A 15 -11.20 -26.24 16.82
C ASN A 15 -11.66 -27.40 17.73
N GLY A 16 -11.03 -28.57 17.60
CA GLY A 16 -11.31 -29.73 18.43
C GLY A 16 -10.51 -29.73 19.74
N ILE A 17 -10.09 -30.91 20.18
CA ILE A 17 -9.43 -31.09 21.47
C ILE A 17 -7.99 -30.54 21.38
N PRO A 18 -7.59 -29.57 22.23
CA PRO A 18 -6.27 -28.97 22.15
C PRO A 18 -5.17 -29.91 22.66
N LEU A 19 -4.23 -30.28 21.78
CA LEU A 19 -3.08 -31.13 22.09
C LEU A 19 -1.97 -30.31 22.76
N HIS A 20 -2.30 -29.73 23.92
CA HIS A 20 -1.47 -28.76 24.64
C HIS A 20 -0.25 -29.37 25.34
N GLU A 21 -0.25 -30.67 25.62
CA GLU A 21 0.86 -31.39 26.27
C GLU A 21 1.95 -31.87 25.28
N SER A 22 1.76 -31.70 23.96
CA SER A 22 2.73 -32.14 22.93
C SER A 22 4.17 -31.68 23.24
N ARG A 23 5.10 -32.62 23.34
CA ARG A 23 6.53 -32.32 23.58
C ARG A 23 7.23 -31.80 22.32
N SER A 24 6.85 -32.29 21.15
CA SER A 24 7.32 -31.78 19.85
C SER A 24 6.29 -32.03 18.75
N ALA A 25 6.28 -31.17 17.74
CA ALA A 25 5.51 -31.35 16.52
C ALA A 25 6.29 -30.80 15.33
N ILE A 26 6.74 -31.68 14.43
CA ILE A 26 7.57 -31.34 13.28
C ILE A 26 6.77 -31.60 12.01
N VAL A 27 6.58 -30.56 11.21
CA VAL A 27 6.04 -30.65 9.85
C VAL A 27 7.21 -30.69 8.88
N LYS A 28 7.26 -31.72 8.03
CA LYS A 28 8.12 -31.78 6.84
C LYS A 28 7.26 -31.62 5.60
N GLU A 29 7.58 -30.66 4.73
CA GLU A 29 7.00 -30.57 3.38
C GLU A 29 8.11 -30.50 2.34
N GLU A 30 7.92 -31.22 1.24
CA GLU A 30 8.84 -31.30 0.10
C GLU A 30 8.10 -30.96 -1.20
N VAL A 31 8.72 -30.18 -2.09
CA VAL A 31 8.14 -29.78 -3.39
C VAL A 31 7.90 -31.03 -4.23
N ASN A 32 6.63 -31.30 -4.52
CA ASN A 32 6.17 -32.51 -5.22
C ASN A 32 6.50 -33.84 -4.50
N GLY A 33 6.91 -33.79 -3.23
CA GLY A 33 7.25 -34.95 -2.40
C GLY A 33 6.35 -35.09 -1.17
N ASP A 34 6.90 -35.57 -0.06
CA ASP A 34 6.19 -35.77 1.21
C ASP A 34 5.52 -34.50 1.76
N PHE A 35 4.45 -34.69 2.55
CA PHE A 35 3.91 -33.66 3.45
C PHE A 35 3.39 -34.35 4.72
N ILE A 36 4.24 -34.38 5.75
CA ILE A 36 4.10 -35.25 6.92
C ILE A 36 4.24 -34.42 8.20
N LEU A 37 3.38 -34.70 9.17
CA LEU A 37 3.46 -34.21 10.54
C LEU A 37 3.89 -35.36 11.46
N THR A 38 4.96 -35.16 12.22
CA THR A 38 5.40 -36.06 13.29
C THR A 38 5.22 -35.38 14.64
N VAL A 39 4.46 -35.98 15.55
CA VAL A 39 4.20 -35.43 16.91
C VAL A 39 4.65 -36.44 17.96
N ARG A 40 5.39 -35.98 18.98
CA ARG A 40 5.64 -36.74 20.21
C ARG A 40 4.77 -36.18 21.33
N TYR A 41 3.81 -36.97 21.78
CA TYR A 41 2.86 -36.62 22.84
C TYR A 41 3.20 -37.41 24.12
N PRO A 42 3.21 -36.80 25.31
CA PRO A 42 3.51 -37.52 26.55
C PRO A 42 2.33 -38.41 26.98
N ILE A 43 2.62 -39.51 27.66
CA ILE A 43 1.62 -40.25 28.42
C ILE A 43 1.50 -39.60 29.80
N THR A 44 0.30 -39.11 30.14
CA THR A 44 0.03 -38.38 31.39
C THR A 44 -1.33 -38.75 31.96
N ASP A 45 -1.53 -38.44 33.25
CA ASP A 45 -2.79 -38.64 33.98
C ASP A 45 -3.97 -37.81 33.43
N SER A 46 -3.76 -36.96 32.42
CA SER A 46 -4.83 -36.23 31.72
C SER A 46 -5.75 -37.14 30.91
N GLY A 47 -5.25 -38.33 30.52
CA GLY A 47 -5.94 -39.27 29.64
C GLY A 47 -6.09 -38.80 28.19
N VAL A 48 -5.63 -37.60 27.82
CA VAL A 48 -5.85 -37.03 26.47
C VAL A 48 -5.17 -37.87 25.38
N TYR A 49 -4.05 -38.51 25.69
CA TYR A 49 -3.36 -39.42 24.77
C TYR A 49 -4.25 -40.60 24.32
N GLN A 50 -5.16 -41.09 25.17
CA GLN A 50 -6.09 -42.20 24.87
C GLN A 50 -7.19 -41.81 23.86
N LEU A 51 -7.35 -40.51 23.60
CA LEU A 51 -8.26 -39.99 22.59
C LEU A 51 -7.62 -39.95 21.19
N ILE A 52 -6.29 -40.00 21.11
CA ILE A 52 -5.52 -39.95 19.86
C ILE A 52 -5.55 -41.33 19.21
N LYS A 53 -6.25 -41.47 18.07
CA LYS A 53 -6.46 -42.75 17.38
C LYS A 53 -6.08 -42.68 15.91
N GLU A 54 -5.90 -43.84 15.30
CA GLU A 54 -5.73 -43.98 13.85
C GLU A 54 -6.91 -43.35 13.07
N ASP A 55 -6.60 -42.86 11.87
CA ASP A 55 -7.49 -42.12 10.97
C ASP A 55 -8.17 -40.84 11.51
N MET A 56 -7.97 -40.46 12.77
CA MET A 56 -8.29 -39.12 13.26
C MET A 56 -7.40 -38.05 12.63
N LEU A 57 -7.84 -36.79 12.70
CA LEU A 57 -7.17 -35.65 12.09
C LEU A 57 -6.46 -34.79 13.15
N ILE A 58 -5.26 -34.30 12.84
CA ILE A 58 -4.58 -33.23 13.58
C ILE A 58 -4.57 -31.98 12.70
N LYS A 59 -5.07 -30.88 13.26
CA LYS A 59 -4.94 -29.52 12.69
C LYS A 59 -3.64 -28.92 13.22
N ALA A 60 -2.69 -28.65 12.33
CA ALA A 60 -1.38 -28.10 12.65
C ALA A 60 -1.08 -26.83 11.81
N PRO A 61 -0.41 -25.81 12.38
CA PRO A 61 0.10 -24.69 11.60
C PRO A 61 1.28 -25.12 10.73
N VAL A 62 1.35 -24.57 9.52
CA VAL A 62 2.47 -24.69 8.57
C VAL A 62 2.81 -23.31 7.96
N PRO A 63 4.03 -23.09 7.45
CA PRO A 63 4.40 -21.85 6.79
C PRO A 63 3.56 -21.55 5.55
N VAL A 64 3.26 -20.27 5.31
CA VAL A 64 2.45 -19.73 4.18
C VAL A 64 0.99 -20.18 4.16
N LEU A 65 0.71 -21.48 4.28
CA LEU A 65 -0.62 -22.07 4.10
C LEU A 65 -1.45 -22.12 5.39
N GLY A 66 -0.90 -21.69 6.54
CA GLY A 66 -1.64 -21.59 7.80
C GLY A 66 -2.00 -22.95 8.39
N ALA A 67 -3.25 -23.13 8.83
CA ALA A 67 -3.68 -24.36 9.49
C ALA A 67 -4.05 -25.45 8.47
N GLN A 68 -3.29 -26.55 8.46
CA GLN A 68 -3.47 -27.69 7.56
C GLN A 68 -3.90 -28.95 8.34
N LEU A 69 -4.59 -29.86 7.65
CA LEU A 69 -5.11 -31.11 8.18
C LEU A 69 -4.19 -32.29 7.84
N PHE A 70 -3.77 -33.03 8.87
CA PHE A 70 -2.96 -34.24 8.76
C PHE A 70 -3.71 -35.43 9.38
N ARG A 71 -3.85 -36.55 8.66
CA ARG A 71 -4.50 -37.76 9.16
C ARG A 71 -3.49 -38.70 9.80
N ILE A 72 -3.77 -39.09 11.04
CA ILE A 72 -2.95 -40.04 11.80
C ILE A 72 -2.98 -41.41 11.11
N LYS A 73 -1.80 -41.93 10.74
CA LYS A 73 -1.66 -43.26 10.13
C LYS A 73 -0.82 -44.22 10.98
N LYS A 74 0.00 -43.72 11.90
CA LYS A 74 0.82 -44.56 12.78
C LYS A 74 1.04 -43.90 14.15
N PRO A 75 0.15 -44.12 15.13
CA PRO A 75 0.47 -43.93 16.54
C PRO A 75 1.31 -45.11 17.05
N ILE A 76 2.36 -44.83 17.83
CA ILE A 76 3.26 -45.82 18.45
C ILE A 76 3.34 -45.47 19.94
N GLU A 77 2.84 -46.35 20.80
CA GLU A 77 2.88 -46.16 22.26
C GLU A 77 4.22 -46.69 22.80
N ASN A 78 5.00 -45.81 23.44
CA ASN A 78 6.25 -46.13 24.14
C ASN A 78 6.05 -45.90 25.66
N ASP A 79 7.02 -46.34 26.47
CA ASP A 79 7.00 -46.29 27.95
C ASP A 79 6.55 -44.96 28.59
N ASP A 80 6.80 -43.82 27.96
CA ASP A 80 6.45 -42.48 28.47
C ASP A 80 5.75 -41.55 27.45
N SER A 81 5.58 -42.00 26.21
CA SER A 81 5.17 -41.13 25.10
C SER A 81 4.60 -41.86 23.89
N LEU A 82 3.61 -41.24 23.26
CA LEU A 82 2.98 -41.63 22.01
C LEU A 82 3.65 -40.89 20.84
N ASP A 83 4.34 -41.62 19.96
CA ASP A 83 4.91 -41.11 18.72
C ASP A 83 3.92 -41.26 17.56
N ILE A 84 3.57 -40.15 16.92
CA ILE A 84 2.46 -40.08 15.97
C ILE A 84 2.99 -39.63 14.61
N THR A 85 2.88 -40.48 13.59
CA THR A 85 3.06 -40.09 12.18
C THR A 85 1.69 -39.84 11.54
N ALA A 86 1.51 -38.64 10.99
CA ALA A 86 0.30 -38.21 10.29
C ALA A 86 0.65 -37.62 8.91
N TYR A 87 -0.10 -38.01 7.88
CA TYR A 87 0.10 -37.58 6.49
C TYR A 87 -0.89 -36.48 6.14
N HIS A 88 -0.51 -35.52 5.28
CA HIS A 88 -1.44 -34.47 4.84
C HIS A 88 -2.71 -35.06 4.21
N VAL A 89 -3.86 -34.42 4.44
CA VAL A 89 -5.20 -34.98 4.09
C VAL A 89 -5.35 -35.32 2.60
N SER A 90 -4.56 -34.72 1.71
CA SER A 90 -4.45 -35.12 0.28
C SER A 90 -4.25 -36.62 0.06
N ASP A 91 -3.57 -37.28 0.99
CA ASP A 91 -3.09 -38.65 0.76
C ASP A 91 -4.21 -39.70 0.92
N ASP A 92 -5.38 -39.29 1.46
CA ASP A 92 -6.64 -40.04 1.45
C ASP A 92 -7.18 -40.30 0.03
N ILE A 93 -6.77 -39.51 -0.97
CA ILE A 93 -7.16 -39.68 -2.37
C ILE A 93 -6.02 -40.08 -3.31
N MET A 94 -4.75 -40.01 -2.88
CA MET A 94 -3.60 -40.37 -3.73
C MET A 94 -3.63 -41.84 -4.22
N LYS A 95 -4.32 -42.74 -3.51
CA LYS A 95 -4.48 -44.15 -3.90
C LYS A 95 -5.73 -44.43 -4.77
N ARG A 96 -6.48 -43.43 -5.21
CA ARG A 96 -7.69 -43.60 -6.05
C ARG A 96 -7.29 -44.04 -7.46
N SER A 97 -8.02 -44.99 -8.04
CA SER A 97 -7.75 -45.45 -9.42
C SER A 97 -8.26 -44.45 -10.46
N ILE A 98 -7.41 -44.12 -11.44
CA ILE A 98 -7.72 -43.24 -12.57
C ILE A 98 -7.73 -44.08 -13.85
N THR A 99 -8.76 -43.97 -14.70
CA THR A 99 -8.78 -44.61 -16.04
C THR A 99 -7.90 -43.83 -17.03
N PRO A 100 -7.37 -44.49 -18.09
CA PRO A 100 -6.56 -43.86 -19.16
C PRO A 100 -6.97 -42.43 -19.53
N VAL A 101 -6.18 -41.45 -19.08
CA VAL A 101 -6.33 -40.03 -19.41
C VAL A 101 -5.56 -39.77 -20.70
N SER A 102 -6.21 -39.11 -21.67
CA SER A 102 -5.55 -38.56 -22.85
C SER A 102 -5.88 -37.08 -23.02
N VAL A 103 -4.83 -36.27 -23.13
CA VAL A 103 -4.89 -34.83 -23.38
C VAL A 103 -3.80 -34.47 -24.36
N VAL A 104 -4.17 -33.98 -25.54
CA VAL A 104 -3.25 -33.60 -26.62
C VAL A 104 -3.26 -32.10 -26.81
N GLY A 105 -2.10 -31.44 -26.65
CA GLY A 105 -1.91 -30.02 -26.96
C GLY A 105 -2.68 -29.01 -26.10
N GLN A 106 -2.95 -29.29 -24.81
CA GLN A 106 -3.75 -28.41 -23.93
C GLN A 106 -3.01 -28.01 -22.64
N GLY A 107 -3.55 -27.03 -21.91
CA GLY A 107 -2.98 -26.55 -20.65
C GLY A 107 -3.14 -27.52 -19.47
N CYS A 108 -2.32 -27.36 -18.43
CA CYS A 108 -2.29 -28.25 -17.25
C CYS A 108 -3.64 -28.37 -16.54
N ALA A 109 -4.43 -27.28 -16.52
CA ALA A 109 -5.78 -27.28 -15.96
C ALA A 109 -6.73 -28.27 -16.66
N MET A 110 -6.53 -28.58 -17.95
CA MET A 110 -7.32 -29.58 -18.65
C MET A 110 -6.89 -31.00 -18.29
N ALA A 111 -5.59 -31.26 -18.14
CA ALA A 111 -5.09 -32.55 -17.66
C ALA A 111 -5.65 -32.90 -16.27
N LEU A 112 -5.66 -31.92 -15.37
CA LEU A 112 -6.33 -32.04 -14.06
C LEU A 112 -7.84 -32.28 -14.19
N SER A 113 -8.53 -31.55 -15.07
CA SER A 113 -9.97 -31.72 -15.31
C SER A 113 -10.32 -33.12 -15.85
N GLN A 114 -9.49 -33.69 -16.73
CA GLN A 114 -9.69 -35.05 -17.25
C GLN A 114 -9.32 -36.12 -16.22
N MET A 115 -8.23 -35.95 -15.47
CA MET A 115 -7.86 -36.81 -14.34
C MET A 115 -8.99 -36.92 -13.29
N VAL A 116 -9.63 -35.79 -12.95
CA VAL A 116 -10.77 -35.77 -12.01
C VAL A 116 -12.00 -36.48 -12.58
N GLN A 117 -12.27 -36.37 -13.88
CA GLN A 117 -13.38 -37.08 -14.54
C GLN A 117 -13.12 -38.59 -14.68
N ASN A 118 -11.86 -38.97 -14.84
CA ASN A 118 -11.41 -40.37 -14.99
C ASN A 118 -11.20 -41.11 -13.65
N ALA A 119 -11.41 -40.45 -12.51
CA ALA A 119 -11.35 -41.11 -11.22
C ALA A 119 -12.50 -42.12 -11.06
N LYS A 120 -12.19 -43.42 -10.94
CA LYS A 120 -13.19 -44.52 -10.79
C LYS A 120 -14.07 -44.38 -9.55
N THR A 121 -13.70 -43.52 -8.62
CA THR A 121 -14.53 -43.07 -7.50
C THR A 121 -14.31 -41.57 -7.35
N GLY A 122 -15.40 -40.80 -7.28
CA GLY A 122 -15.33 -39.34 -7.18
C GLY A 122 -14.46 -38.88 -6.01
N LEU A 123 -13.66 -37.84 -6.24
CA LEU A 123 -12.63 -37.36 -5.31
C LEU A 123 -13.20 -36.52 -4.14
N GLY A 124 -14.50 -36.57 -3.89
CA GLY A 124 -15.14 -35.87 -2.77
C GLY A 124 -15.01 -34.35 -2.85
N ASP A 125 -14.66 -33.72 -1.73
CA ASP A 125 -14.51 -32.27 -1.59
C ASP A 125 -13.20 -31.73 -2.21
N PHE A 126 -12.34 -32.59 -2.75
CA PHE A 126 -11.04 -32.19 -3.29
C PHE A 126 -11.16 -31.50 -4.66
N SER A 127 -10.49 -30.35 -4.79
CA SER A 127 -10.47 -29.54 -6.01
C SER A 127 -9.04 -29.44 -6.58
N PHE A 128 -8.96 -29.33 -7.91
CA PHE A 128 -7.71 -29.34 -8.66
C PHE A 128 -7.67 -28.17 -9.65
N THR A 129 -6.60 -27.37 -9.59
CA THR A 129 -6.43 -26.14 -10.40
C THR A 129 -4.98 -25.98 -10.86
N SER A 130 -4.74 -25.11 -11.85
CA SER A 130 -3.38 -24.73 -12.26
C SER A 130 -3.37 -23.34 -12.91
N ASP A 131 -2.23 -22.64 -12.77
CA ASP A 131 -1.92 -21.41 -13.51
C ASP A 131 -1.11 -21.65 -14.80
N ILE A 132 -0.72 -22.91 -15.07
CA ILE A 132 0.14 -23.26 -16.20
C ILE A 132 -0.66 -23.40 -17.49
N MET A 133 -0.50 -22.40 -18.35
CA MET A 133 -1.15 -22.29 -19.66
C MET A 133 -0.42 -23.01 -20.80
N ASP A 134 0.79 -23.55 -20.59
CA ASP A 134 1.55 -24.29 -21.62
C ASP A 134 0.72 -25.41 -22.24
N SER A 135 0.55 -25.40 -23.56
CA SER A 135 0.04 -26.56 -24.29
C SER A 135 1.07 -27.69 -24.28
N ARG A 136 0.76 -28.80 -23.62
CA ARG A 136 1.54 -30.05 -23.69
C ARG A 136 0.60 -31.25 -23.90
N THR A 137 1.20 -32.42 -24.15
CA THR A 137 0.48 -33.67 -24.36
C THR A 137 0.80 -34.63 -23.21
N PHE A 138 -0.26 -35.23 -22.64
CA PHE A 138 -0.20 -36.18 -21.53
C PHE A 138 -1.17 -37.33 -21.83
N ASN A 139 -0.62 -38.54 -21.93
CA ASN A 139 -1.37 -39.76 -22.22
C ASN A 139 -0.95 -40.85 -21.22
N THR A 140 -1.91 -41.58 -20.69
CA THR A 140 -1.72 -42.78 -19.86
C THR A 140 -2.47 -43.95 -20.52
N THR A 141 -1.84 -45.12 -20.59
CA THR A 141 -2.35 -46.28 -21.35
C THR A 141 -3.15 -47.27 -20.49
N GLU A 142 -2.90 -47.31 -19.18
CA GLU A 142 -3.49 -48.27 -18.25
C GLU A 142 -4.32 -47.58 -17.15
N THR A 143 -5.01 -48.37 -16.30
CA THR A 143 -5.56 -47.82 -15.07
C THR A 143 -4.46 -47.71 -14.03
N GLU A 144 -4.13 -46.49 -13.62
CA GLU A 144 -3.14 -46.26 -12.58
C GLU A 144 -3.75 -45.61 -11.32
N THR A 145 -2.92 -45.00 -10.47
CA THR A 145 -3.32 -44.29 -9.25
C THR A 145 -3.31 -42.77 -9.44
N LEU A 146 -4.05 -42.04 -8.60
CA LEU A 146 -3.98 -40.59 -8.58
C LEU A 146 -2.54 -40.11 -8.31
N TYR A 147 -1.79 -40.78 -7.43
CA TYR A 147 -0.39 -40.49 -7.17
C TYR A 147 0.48 -40.58 -8.43
N SER A 148 0.35 -41.67 -9.21
CA SER A 148 1.17 -41.85 -10.41
C SER A 148 0.81 -40.88 -11.52
N VAL A 149 -0.48 -40.74 -11.81
CA VAL A 149 -1.00 -39.78 -12.80
C VAL A 149 -0.66 -38.33 -12.43
N LEU A 150 -0.71 -37.96 -11.13
CA LEU A 150 -0.50 -36.58 -10.70
C LEU A 150 0.96 -36.22 -10.41
N MET A 151 1.72 -37.08 -9.70
CA MET A 151 2.99 -36.72 -9.04
C MET A 151 4.20 -37.60 -9.37
N ASP A 152 4.03 -38.87 -9.78
CA ASP A 152 5.15 -39.81 -9.91
C ASP A 152 6.07 -39.48 -11.10
N GLY A 153 7.20 -38.85 -10.78
CA GLY A 153 8.29 -38.58 -11.71
C GLY A 153 7.93 -37.68 -12.90
N LYS A 154 8.80 -37.70 -13.91
CA LYS A 154 8.75 -36.83 -15.10
C LYS A 154 7.52 -37.08 -16.00
N HIS A 155 6.90 -38.25 -15.88
CA HIS A 155 5.79 -38.68 -16.73
C HIS A 155 4.41 -38.46 -16.11
N SER A 156 4.33 -37.95 -14.87
CA SER A 156 3.09 -37.46 -14.24
C SER A 156 2.63 -36.11 -14.78
N ILE A 157 1.44 -35.63 -14.42
CA ILE A 157 0.95 -34.28 -14.78
C ILE A 157 1.88 -33.19 -14.21
N VAL A 158 2.27 -33.28 -12.92
CA VAL A 158 3.19 -32.32 -12.30
C VAL A 158 4.55 -32.33 -13.02
N GLY A 159 5.09 -33.51 -13.36
CA GLY A 159 6.33 -33.65 -14.11
C GLY A 159 6.22 -33.14 -15.56
N THR A 160 5.12 -33.45 -16.24
CA THR A 160 4.88 -33.11 -17.66
C THR A 160 4.79 -31.60 -17.86
N TRP A 161 4.17 -30.85 -16.94
CA TRP A 161 4.07 -29.39 -17.00
C TRP A 161 5.17 -28.64 -16.23
N GLU A 162 6.14 -29.36 -15.65
CA GLU A 162 7.25 -28.82 -14.85
C GLU A 162 6.73 -27.89 -13.73
N GLY A 163 5.66 -28.33 -13.06
CA GLY A 163 4.94 -27.55 -12.07
C GLY A 163 5.33 -27.86 -10.63
N GLU A 164 4.87 -27.01 -9.72
CA GLU A 164 5.04 -27.14 -8.27
C GLU A 164 3.66 -27.28 -7.62
N LEU A 165 3.40 -28.45 -7.04
CA LEU A 165 2.16 -28.74 -6.33
C LEU A 165 2.12 -27.98 -5.00
N VAL A 166 0.99 -27.31 -4.77
CA VAL A 166 0.61 -26.68 -3.51
C VAL A 166 -0.63 -27.40 -2.99
N ARG A 167 -0.58 -27.83 -1.72
CA ARG A 167 -1.62 -28.59 -1.02
C ARG A 167 -2.19 -27.73 0.11
N ASP A 168 -3.32 -27.05 -0.10
CA ASP A 168 -4.10 -26.37 0.96
C ASP A 168 -5.33 -27.21 1.30
N ASN A 169 -5.19 -28.12 2.27
CA ASN A 169 -6.24 -29.01 2.75
C ASN A 169 -6.89 -29.82 1.59
N PHE A 170 -8.06 -29.37 1.12
CA PHE A 170 -8.82 -29.97 0.01
C PHE A 170 -8.60 -29.27 -1.34
N ALA A 171 -7.89 -28.13 -1.38
CA ALA A 171 -7.54 -27.41 -2.59
C ALA A 171 -6.10 -27.74 -3.02
N LEU A 172 -5.97 -28.45 -4.13
CA LEU A 172 -4.69 -28.75 -4.77
C LEU A 172 -4.51 -27.84 -6.00
N SER A 173 -3.34 -27.20 -6.10
CA SER A 173 -3.00 -26.36 -7.26
C SER A 173 -1.59 -26.66 -7.77
N ILE A 174 -1.44 -26.82 -9.08
CA ILE A 174 -0.12 -26.93 -9.74
C ILE A 174 0.25 -25.54 -10.25
N LYS A 175 1.29 -24.93 -9.66
CA LYS A 175 1.76 -23.59 -10.04
C LYS A 175 3.03 -23.66 -10.86
N ARG A 176 3.27 -22.68 -11.72
CA ARG A 176 4.56 -22.50 -12.43
C ARG A 176 5.72 -22.29 -11.45
N SER A 177 5.49 -21.52 -10.38
CA SER A 177 6.39 -21.41 -9.23
C SER A 177 5.55 -21.08 -7.99
N ARG A 178 5.77 -21.80 -6.87
CA ARG A 178 5.03 -21.56 -5.62
C ARG A 178 5.67 -20.51 -4.71
N GLY A 179 6.96 -20.23 -4.88
CA GLY A 179 7.69 -19.16 -4.19
C GLY A 179 8.32 -18.13 -5.14
N ALA A 180 9.03 -17.17 -4.55
CA ALA A 180 9.55 -15.97 -5.23
C ALA A 180 10.90 -15.50 -4.66
N ASP A 181 11.70 -14.82 -5.48
CA ASP A 181 12.97 -14.19 -5.06
C ASP A 181 12.69 -13.04 -4.06
N ARG A 182 13.22 -13.19 -2.85
CA ARG A 182 13.14 -12.20 -1.75
C ARG A 182 14.48 -11.48 -1.51
N GLY A 183 15.48 -11.69 -2.37
CA GLY A 183 16.82 -11.09 -2.24
C GLY A 183 17.67 -11.68 -1.10
N VAL A 184 17.29 -12.83 -0.55
CA VAL A 184 17.99 -13.46 0.59
C VAL A 184 19.32 -14.07 0.13
N VAL A 185 20.37 -13.88 0.93
CA VAL A 185 21.74 -14.34 0.63
C VAL A 185 22.23 -15.31 1.71
N ILE A 186 22.68 -16.49 1.27
CA ILE A 186 23.24 -17.53 2.15
C ILE A 186 24.77 -17.46 2.10
N THR A 187 25.43 -17.42 3.26
CA THR A 187 26.90 -17.28 3.36
C THR A 187 27.50 -18.15 4.46
N THR A 188 28.74 -18.61 4.22
CA THR A 188 29.48 -19.59 5.04
C THR A 188 29.96 -19.08 6.42
N HIS A 189 29.56 -17.86 6.80
CA HIS A 189 29.83 -17.28 8.12
C HIS A 189 28.59 -16.59 8.72
N LYS A 190 27.39 -16.97 8.26
CA LYS A 190 26.10 -16.55 8.86
C LYS A 190 25.14 -17.73 9.00
N ASN A 191 24.51 -18.11 7.90
CA ASN A 191 23.29 -18.93 7.84
C ASN A 191 23.49 -20.29 7.17
N LEU A 192 24.60 -20.53 6.47
CA LEU A 192 24.89 -21.84 5.85
C LEU A 192 25.24 -22.88 6.93
N LYS A 193 24.39 -23.89 7.10
CA LYS A 193 24.52 -24.98 8.09
C LYS A 193 25.39 -26.12 7.54
N SER A 194 25.07 -26.59 6.34
CA SER A 194 25.81 -27.65 5.65
C SER A 194 26.08 -27.25 4.19
N TYR A 195 27.10 -27.88 3.58
CA TYR A 195 27.43 -27.69 2.17
C TYR A 195 28.04 -28.99 1.64
N GLN A 196 27.38 -29.58 0.66
CA GLN A 196 27.86 -30.75 -0.08
C GLN A 196 27.86 -30.44 -1.57
N ARG A 197 28.89 -30.91 -2.29
CA ARG A 197 29.00 -30.76 -3.74
C ARG A 197 29.40 -32.09 -4.37
N THR A 198 28.53 -32.63 -5.20
CA THR A 198 28.67 -33.93 -5.84
C THR A 198 28.77 -33.74 -7.35
N LYS A 199 29.93 -34.02 -7.93
CA LYS A 199 30.11 -34.05 -9.38
C LYS A 199 30.04 -35.49 -9.89
N ASN A 200 29.13 -35.78 -10.82
CA ASN A 200 28.97 -37.13 -11.36
C ASN A 200 29.05 -37.14 -12.90
N SER A 201 29.85 -38.06 -13.45
CA SER A 201 30.02 -38.30 -14.89
C SER A 201 29.35 -39.58 -15.39
N GLN A 202 28.83 -40.44 -14.49
CA GLN A 202 28.24 -41.73 -14.85
C GLN A 202 26.98 -41.61 -15.72
N GLY A 203 26.21 -40.52 -15.57
CA GLY A 203 24.97 -40.27 -16.30
C GLY A 203 25.14 -39.53 -17.62
N VAL A 204 26.37 -39.16 -18.00
CA VAL A 204 26.63 -38.40 -19.24
C VAL A 204 26.34 -39.27 -20.46
N VAL A 205 25.61 -38.73 -21.43
CA VAL A 205 25.33 -39.34 -22.73
C VAL A 205 25.88 -38.42 -23.81
N THR A 206 26.73 -38.96 -24.69
CA THR A 206 27.36 -38.22 -25.80
C THR A 206 26.80 -38.59 -27.17
N ARG A 207 26.04 -39.69 -27.28
CA ARG A 207 25.35 -40.12 -28.51
C ARG A 207 23.95 -40.65 -28.20
N ILE A 208 22.98 -40.22 -29.01
CA ILE A 208 21.59 -40.67 -28.98
C ILE A 208 21.30 -41.54 -30.19
N TYR A 209 20.68 -42.69 -29.96
CA TYR A 209 20.00 -43.50 -30.96
C TYR A 209 18.49 -43.26 -30.84
N ALA A 210 17.92 -42.42 -31.70
CA ALA A 210 16.51 -42.08 -31.67
C ALA A 210 15.71 -42.98 -32.62
N ARG A 211 14.55 -43.47 -32.17
CA ARG A 211 13.58 -44.21 -33.00
C ARG A 211 12.18 -43.62 -32.90
N SER A 212 11.40 -43.74 -33.97
CA SER A 212 9.97 -43.43 -34.01
C SER A 212 9.27 -44.59 -34.69
N THR A 213 8.33 -45.24 -34.02
CA THR A 213 7.46 -46.24 -34.66
C THR A 213 6.04 -45.70 -34.67
N PHE A 214 5.50 -45.50 -35.86
CA PHE A 214 4.16 -44.97 -36.06
C PHE A 214 3.47 -45.67 -37.24
N LYS A 215 2.15 -45.57 -37.30
CA LYS A 215 1.34 -46.21 -38.34
C LYS A 215 0.65 -45.13 -39.20
N PRO A 216 1.09 -44.90 -40.45
CA PRO A 216 0.47 -43.93 -41.35
C PRO A 216 -1.02 -44.23 -41.57
N ASP A 217 -1.84 -43.19 -41.65
CA ASP A 217 -3.29 -43.33 -41.75
C ASP A 217 -3.69 -44.06 -43.05
N GLY A 218 -4.31 -45.23 -42.92
CA GLY A 218 -4.65 -46.14 -44.03
C GLY A 218 -3.61 -47.21 -44.41
N ALA A 219 -2.47 -47.32 -43.72
CA ALA A 219 -1.54 -48.45 -43.88
C ALA A 219 -1.92 -49.68 -43.02
N GLU A 220 -1.51 -50.89 -43.41
CA GLU A 220 -1.62 -52.08 -42.55
C GLU A 220 -0.39 -52.29 -41.65
N ASP A 221 0.82 -51.99 -42.14
CA ASP A 221 2.08 -52.15 -41.40
C ASP A 221 2.50 -50.89 -40.61
N GLU A 222 3.37 -51.08 -39.62
CA GLU A 222 4.02 -49.99 -38.87
C GLU A 222 5.34 -49.54 -39.53
N VAL A 223 5.64 -48.25 -39.48
CA VAL A 223 6.86 -47.66 -40.03
C VAL A 223 7.79 -47.23 -38.88
N THR A 224 8.99 -47.82 -38.80
CA THR A 224 10.02 -47.43 -37.84
C THR A 224 11.11 -46.57 -38.49
N LEU A 225 11.19 -45.30 -38.11
CA LEU A 225 12.31 -44.41 -38.40
C LEU A 225 13.42 -44.57 -37.36
N ARG A 226 14.68 -44.36 -37.77
CA ARG A 226 15.85 -44.37 -36.87
C ARG A 226 16.83 -43.25 -37.25
N VAL A 227 17.40 -42.59 -36.23
CA VAL A 227 18.41 -41.53 -36.36
C VAL A 227 19.50 -41.73 -35.31
N THR A 228 20.76 -41.46 -35.66
CA THR A 228 21.85 -41.28 -34.68
C THR A 228 22.22 -39.81 -34.60
N VAL A 229 22.43 -39.28 -33.40
CA VAL A 229 22.85 -37.89 -33.15
C VAL A 229 23.97 -37.87 -32.10
N ASP A 230 25.05 -37.16 -32.41
CA ASP A 230 26.21 -37.00 -31.53
C ASP A 230 26.22 -35.60 -30.90
N SER A 231 26.57 -35.50 -29.62
CA SER A 231 26.78 -34.21 -28.96
C SER A 231 28.07 -33.55 -29.46
N PRO A 232 28.12 -32.21 -29.60
CA PRO A 232 29.37 -31.46 -29.81
C PRO A 232 30.46 -31.75 -28.75
N LEU A 233 30.08 -32.24 -27.56
CA LEU A 233 30.97 -32.60 -26.46
C LEU A 233 31.46 -34.06 -26.52
N ILE A 234 31.14 -34.83 -27.57
CA ILE A 234 31.55 -36.25 -27.70
C ILE A 234 33.06 -36.47 -27.57
N ASN A 235 33.88 -35.52 -28.03
CA ASN A 235 35.34 -35.55 -27.93
C ASN A 235 35.90 -34.95 -26.63
N SER A 236 35.03 -34.49 -25.70
CA SER A 236 35.43 -33.95 -24.39
C SER A 236 35.47 -35.00 -23.27
N TYR A 237 35.11 -36.25 -23.58
CA TYR A 237 35.10 -37.37 -22.64
C TYR A 237 36.00 -38.51 -23.15
N PRO A 238 36.59 -39.34 -22.27
CA PRO A 238 37.49 -40.42 -22.69
C PRO A 238 36.80 -41.57 -23.45
N TYR A 239 35.47 -41.66 -23.35
CA TYR A 239 34.65 -42.73 -23.91
C TYR A 239 33.36 -42.12 -24.47
N ILE A 240 32.81 -42.75 -25.51
CA ILE A 240 31.48 -42.40 -26.03
C ILE A 240 30.43 -43.12 -25.19
N ASN A 241 29.53 -42.38 -24.58
CA ASN A 241 28.40 -42.91 -23.83
C ASN A 241 27.12 -42.83 -24.67
N GLU A 242 26.48 -43.96 -24.93
CA GLU A 242 25.42 -44.10 -25.94
C GLU A 242 24.08 -44.47 -25.29
N LYS A 243 22.96 -43.97 -25.83
CA LYS A 243 21.62 -44.26 -25.28
C LYS A 243 20.51 -44.25 -26.34
N GLU A 244 19.62 -45.25 -26.29
CA GLU A 244 18.38 -45.26 -27.09
C GLU A 244 17.28 -44.37 -26.50
N TYR A 245 16.49 -43.76 -27.38
CA TYR A 245 15.33 -42.92 -27.08
C TYR A 245 14.23 -43.14 -28.12
N GLU A 246 12.95 -43.10 -27.71
CA GLU A 246 11.80 -43.35 -28.57
C GLU A 246 10.82 -42.15 -28.60
N ASN A 247 10.28 -41.82 -29.77
CA ASN A 247 9.29 -40.76 -29.98
C ASN A 247 8.33 -41.12 -31.12
N ASN A 248 7.19 -41.73 -30.76
CA ASN A 248 6.19 -42.21 -31.73
C ASN A 248 5.33 -41.10 -32.36
N ASN A 249 5.63 -39.82 -32.10
CA ASN A 249 4.96 -38.66 -32.70
C ASN A 249 5.77 -38.03 -33.85
N ALA A 250 6.99 -38.52 -34.12
CA ALA A 250 7.85 -37.96 -35.16
C ALA A 250 7.68 -38.73 -36.48
N GLU A 251 6.86 -38.20 -37.37
CA GLU A 251 6.54 -38.82 -38.67
C GLU A 251 7.65 -38.64 -39.73
N THR A 252 8.65 -37.78 -39.48
CA THR A 252 9.80 -37.59 -40.37
C THR A 252 11.15 -37.81 -39.67
N VAL A 253 12.14 -38.23 -40.47
CA VAL A 253 13.54 -38.46 -40.03
C VAL A 253 14.18 -37.17 -39.51
N GLU A 254 13.80 -36.03 -40.08
CA GLU A 254 14.35 -34.72 -39.75
C GLU A 254 13.76 -34.16 -38.45
N ASP A 255 12.47 -34.43 -38.16
CA ASP A 255 11.84 -34.04 -36.90
C ASP A 255 12.30 -34.96 -35.75
N LEU A 256 12.49 -36.26 -36.03
CA LEU A 256 13.11 -37.20 -35.09
C LEU A 256 14.56 -36.80 -34.76
N ARG A 257 15.32 -36.30 -35.76
CA ARG A 257 16.67 -35.75 -35.56
C ARG A 257 16.63 -34.50 -34.67
N LYS A 258 15.82 -33.49 -35.00
CA LYS A 258 15.71 -32.26 -34.21
C LYS A 258 15.27 -32.53 -32.78
N TRP A 259 14.35 -33.46 -32.58
CA TRP A 259 13.94 -33.92 -31.25
C TRP A 259 15.09 -34.55 -30.45
N ALA A 260 15.95 -35.33 -31.10
CA ALA A 260 17.12 -35.92 -30.46
C ALA A 260 18.23 -34.88 -30.16
N GLU A 261 18.52 -33.98 -31.11
CA GLU A 261 19.44 -32.83 -30.92
C GLU A 261 18.98 -31.91 -29.77
N ALA A 262 17.66 -31.71 -29.65
CA ALA A 262 17.06 -30.94 -28.56
C ALA A 262 17.27 -31.59 -27.18
N LYS A 263 17.56 -32.89 -27.06
CA LYS A 263 17.85 -33.53 -25.75
C LYS A 263 19.21 -33.10 -25.20
N PHE A 264 20.24 -32.98 -26.03
CA PHE A 264 21.52 -32.42 -25.59
C PHE A 264 21.37 -30.94 -25.19
N THR A 265 20.60 -30.18 -25.96
CA THR A 265 20.42 -28.74 -25.77
C THR A 265 19.55 -28.40 -24.56
N ASN A 266 18.43 -29.11 -24.37
CA ASN A 266 17.40 -28.78 -23.37
C ASN A 266 17.52 -29.62 -22.09
N GLU A 267 17.88 -30.90 -22.19
CA GLU A 267 18.02 -31.78 -21.02
C GLU A 267 19.47 -31.85 -20.50
N GLY A 268 20.45 -31.30 -21.24
CA GLY A 268 21.84 -31.13 -20.79
C GLY A 268 22.62 -32.43 -20.56
N ILE A 269 22.14 -33.55 -21.10
CA ILE A 269 22.65 -34.90 -20.79
C ILE A 269 24.09 -35.15 -21.23
N ASP A 270 24.68 -34.25 -22.03
CA ASP A 270 26.07 -34.29 -22.48
C ASP A 270 27.07 -33.62 -21.50
N LYS A 271 26.60 -33.19 -20.33
CA LYS A 271 27.41 -32.50 -19.29
C LYS A 271 27.44 -33.30 -17.99
N VAL A 272 28.60 -33.32 -17.34
CA VAL A 272 28.72 -33.78 -15.95
C VAL A 272 27.73 -33.04 -15.06
N SER A 273 26.99 -33.78 -14.22
CA SER A 273 26.17 -33.13 -13.20
C SER A 273 27.05 -32.54 -12.11
N ASP A 274 26.68 -31.36 -11.62
CA ASP A 274 27.43 -30.60 -10.62
C ASP A 274 26.46 -30.17 -9.52
N ALA A 275 26.00 -31.17 -8.77
CA ALA A 275 25.01 -31.00 -7.71
C ALA A 275 25.64 -30.28 -6.52
N ILE A 276 24.93 -29.29 -5.96
CA ILE A 276 25.30 -28.56 -4.75
C ILE A 276 24.09 -28.58 -3.81
N GLU A 277 24.20 -29.32 -2.73
CA GLU A 277 23.17 -29.41 -1.69
C GLU A 277 23.59 -28.56 -0.48
N ILE A 278 22.65 -27.81 0.08
CA ILE A 278 22.86 -26.95 1.25
C ILE A 278 21.66 -27.01 2.18
N GLU A 279 21.92 -26.96 3.49
CA GLU A 279 20.95 -26.56 4.50
C GLU A 279 21.28 -25.17 5.02
N ALA A 280 20.27 -24.43 5.47
CA ALA A 280 20.44 -23.16 6.17
C ALA A 280 19.61 -23.09 7.46
N TYR A 281 20.08 -22.26 8.39
CA TYR A 281 19.33 -21.80 9.55
C TYR A 281 18.61 -20.47 9.23
N GLU A 282 17.45 -20.25 9.84
CA GLU A 282 16.78 -18.96 9.86
C GLU A 282 17.58 -17.94 10.71
N LEU A 283 17.60 -16.67 10.29
CA LEU A 283 18.46 -15.64 10.91
C LEU A 283 17.88 -14.22 10.69
N ASP A 284 17.65 -13.50 11.78
CA ASP A 284 17.26 -12.08 11.87
C ASP A 284 16.29 -11.58 10.77
N GLY A 285 15.06 -12.11 10.78
CA GLY A 285 13.91 -11.54 10.07
C GLY A 285 13.87 -11.75 8.56
N GLN A 286 14.80 -12.52 7.97
CA GLN A 286 14.78 -12.89 6.55
C GLN A 286 14.15 -14.27 6.33
N VAL A 287 12.82 -14.32 6.36
CA VAL A 287 12.05 -15.58 6.21
C VAL A 287 12.09 -16.08 4.76
N VAL A 288 12.67 -17.27 4.56
CA VAL A 288 12.67 -18.02 3.31
C VAL A 288 11.56 -19.07 3.38
N HIS A 289 10.81 -19.25 2.28
CA HIS A 289 9.68 -20.18 2.21
C HIS A 289 9.89 -21.23 1.12
N LEU A 290 9.08 -22.30 1.16
CA LEU A 290 9.13 -23.38 0.17
C LEU A 290 8.87 -22.86 -1.25
N GLY A 291 9.80 -23.13 -2.17
CA GLY A 291 9.80 -22.62 -3.54
C GLY A 291 10.43 -21.24 -3.72
N ASP A 292 10.98 -20.60 -2.68
CA ASP A 292 11.69 -19.32 -2.83
C ASP A 292 13.10 -19.51 -3.40
N THR A 293 13.55 -18.51 -4.18
CA THR A 293 14.91 -18.47 -4.73
C THR A 293 15.80 -17.60 -3.85
N VAL A 294 17.01 -18.07 -3.56
CA VAL A 294 18.05 -17.42 -2.74
C VAL A 294 19.39 -17.41 -3.48
N ASN A 295 20.32 -16.53 -3.09
CA ASN A 295 21.67 -16.51 -3.65
C ASN A 295 22.70 -17.06 -2.63
N LEU A 296 23.37 -18.16 -2.98
CA LEU A 296 24.47 -18.74 -2.20
C LEU A 296 25.79 -18.06 -2.56
N LYS A 297 26.35 -17.27 -1.62
CA LYS A 297 27.67 -16.64 -1.75
C LYS A 297 28.67 -17.22 -0.74
N SER A 298 29.49 -18.15 -1.20
CA SER A 298 30.61 -18.71 -0.43
C SER A 298 31.95 -18.40 -1.09
N ARG A 299 32.77 -17.57 -0.41
CA ARG A 299 34.20 -17.45 -0.74
C ARG A 299 35.00 -18.72 -0.40
N LYS A 300 34.56 -19.49 0.62
CA LYS A 300 35.22 -20.73 1.07
C LYS A 300 35.07 -21.88 0.07
N HIS A 301 33.94 -21.94 -0.63
CA HIS A 301 33.59 -23.01 -1.59
C HIS A 301 33.54 -22.54 -3.05
N SER A 302 34.02 -21.31 -3.32
CA SER A 302 34.01 -20.67 -4.65
C SER A 302 32.65 -20.76 -5.35
N ALA A 303 31.59 -20.38 -4.63
CA ALA A 303 30.21 -20.40 -5.09
C ALA A 303 29.60 -18.98 -5.02
N ASP A 304 29.05 -18.51 -6.15
CA ASP A 304 28.13 -17.38 -6.23
C ASP A 304 27.05 -17.79 -7.25
N LEU A 305 25.95 -18.37 -6.75
CA LEU A 305 24.94 -19.05 -7.57
C LEU A 305 23.59 -19.08 -6.89
N TYR A 306 22.52 -19.10 -7.68
CA TYR A 306 21.15 -19.15 -7.18
C TYR A 306 20.72 -20.58 -6.86
N LYS A 307 19.87 -20.71 -5.83
CA LYS A 307 19.30 -21.96 -5.32
C LYS A 307 17.83 -21.78 -4.96
N LYS A 308 17.02 -22.82 -5.08
CA LYS A 308 15.59 -22.81 -4.76
C LYS A 308 15.30 -23.69 -3.55
N ALA A 309 14.50 -23.21 -2.59
CA ALA A 309 14.08 -24.02 -1.44
C ALA A 309 13.13 -25.14 -1.89
N ILE A 310 13.49 -26.41 -1.66
CA ILE A 310 12.72 -27.59 -2.10
C ILE A 310 12.14 -28.42 -0.97
N ALA A 311 12.62 -28.27 0.27
CA ALA A 311 11.98 -28.85 1.44
C ALA A 311 12.21 -27.97 2.69
N TYR A 312 11.38 -28.16 3.71
CA TYR A 312 11.63 -27.63 5.05
C TYR A 312 11.25 -28.63 6.14
N GLU A 313 11.83 -28.44 7.32
CA GLU A 313 11.29 -28.92 8.59
C GLU A 313 10.89 -27.73 9.46
N PHE A 314 9.71 -27.78 10.08
CA PHE A 314 9.09 -26.66 10.79
C PHE A 314 8.49 -27.12 12.12
N ASN A 315 8.70 -26.35 13.19
CA ASN A 315 8.17 -26.64 14.51
C ASN A 315 6.75 -26.07 14.65
N ALA A 316 5.74 -26.92 14.57
CA ALA A 316 4.32 -26.54 14.66
C ALA A 316 3.85 -26.17 16.09
N LEU A 317 4.74 -26.18 17.08
CA LEU A 317 4.49 -25.69 18.44
C LEU A 317 5.00 -24.26 18.66
N THR A 318 6.22 -23.94 18.20
CA THR A 318 6.80 -22.59 18.31
C THR A 318 6.53 -21.72 17.07
N GLU A 319 6.14 -22.34 15.97
CA GLU A 319 5.84 -21.73 14.66
C GLU A 319 7.09 -21.14 13.96
N GLU A 320 8.22 -21.84 14.09
CA GLU A 320 9.57 -21.49 13.58
C GLU A 320 10.17 -22.58 12.65
N TYR A 321 11.07 -22.20 11.72
CA TYR A 321 11.78 -23.18 10.89
C TYR A 321 12.93 -23.88 11.63
N ILE A 322 13.02 -25.20 11.48
CA ILE A 322 14.10 -26.06 12.01
C ILE A 322 15.23 -26.16 10.97
N SER A 323 14.87 -26.36 9.70
CA SER A 323 15.79 -26.43 8.57
C SER A 323 15.08 -26.11 7.25
N ILE A 324 15.84 -25.62 6.28
CA ILE A 324 15.39 -25.49 4.88
C ILE A 324 16.46 -26.14 3.99
N THR A 325 16.01 -27.04 3.11
CA THR A 325 16.82 -27.76 2.13
C THR A 325 16.61 -27.13 0.75
N PHE A 326 17.71 -26.93 0.02
CA PHE A 326 17.70 -26.29 -1.29
C PHE A 326 18.04 -27.27 -2.41
N ASP A 327 17.61 -26.95 -3.63
CA ASP A 327 17.75 -27.82 -4.80
C ASP A 327 19.19 -28.23 -5.07
N ASP A 328 19.39 -29.44 -5.58
CA ASP A 328 20.71 -29.96 -5.93
C ASP A 328 21.26 -29.30 -7.22
N LYS A 329 20.36 -29.02 -8.17
CA LYS A 329 20.62 -28.54 -9.53
C LYS A 329 21.62 -27.37 -9.61
N PRO A 330 22.58 -27.40 -10.55
CA PRO A 330 23.49 -26.27 -10.75
C PRO A 330 22.74 -25.05 -11.30
N GLY A 331 22.61 -24.00 -10.48
CA GLY A 331 22.06 -22.71 -10.87
C GLY A 331 22.97 -21.96 -11.86
N VAL A 332 22.91 -22.32 -13.14
CA VAL A 332 23.69 -21.67 -14.21
C VAL A 332 23.15 -20.25 -14.45
N GLY A 333 23.83 -19.26 -13.89
CA GLY A 333 23.49 -17.86 -14.08
C GLY A 333 23.70 -17.39 -15.53
N GLY A 334 22.62 -17.24 -16.29
CA GLY A 334 22.64 -16.69 -17.64
C GLY A 334 21.23 -16.45 -18.18
N SER A 335 20.97 -15.23 -18.66
CA SER A 335 19.63 -14.84 -19.16
C SER A 335 19.29 -15.51 -20.50
N GLY A 336 18.65 -16.68 -20.44
CA GLY A 336 18.12 -17.41 -21.61
C GLY A 336 16.90 -16.74 -22.24
N VAL A 337 17.07 -15.53 -22.81
CA VAL A 337 16.01 -14.79 -23.51
C VAL A 337 15.81 -15.34 -24.92
N SER A 338 15.33 -16.59 -25.04
CA SER A 338 15.25 -17.31 -26.32
C SER A 338 14.16 -18.40 -26.39
N SER A 339 12.93 -18.12 -25.92
CA SER A 339 11.77 -19.02 -26.10
C SER A 339 10.39 -18.33 -26.13
N GLY A 340 10.27 -17.07 -25.70
CA GLY A 340 8.98 -16.37 -25.59
C GLY A 340 8.26 -16.04 -26.90
N LEU A 341 8.91 -16.20 -28.07
CA LEU A 341 8.33 -15.90 -29.39
C LEU A 341 7.87 -17.15 -30.14
N SER A 342 8.54 -18.30 -29.97
CA SER A 342 8.12 -19.58 -30.57
C SER A 342 6.84 -20.11 -29.93
N ASN A 343 6.76 -20.09 -28.59
CA ASN A 343 5.60 -20.62 -27.87
C ASN A 343 4.31 -19.81 -28.13
N ALA A 344 4.45 -18.55 -28.57
CA ALA A 344 3.34 -17.71 -29.00
C ALA A 344 2.83 -18.03 -30.42
N ALA A 345 3.64 -18.69 -31.26
CA ALA A 345 3.26 -19.09 -32.61
C ALA A 345 2.49 -20.42 -32.62
N ASP A 346 2.96 -21.44 -31.91
CA ASP A 346 2.30 -22.76 -31.87
C ASP A 346 0.90 -22.69 -31.23
N ALA A 347 0.73 -21.83 -30.21
CA ALA A 347 -0.55 -21.56 -29.56
C ALA A 347 -1.62 -20.96 -30.51
N ILE A 348 -1.22 -20.42 -31.67
CA ILE A 348 -2.12 -19.84 -32.68
C ILE A 348 -2.53 -20.88 -33.74
N LEU A 349 -1.76 -21.97 -33.92
CA LEU A 349 -1.91 -22.91 -35.04
C LEU A 349 -2.61 -24.24 -34.67
N GLY A 350 -2.62 -24.65 -33.40
CA GLY A 350 -3.12 -25.97 -32.97
C GLY A 350 -4.64 -26.11 -32.72
N ALA A 351 -5.46 -25.08 -32.98
CA ALA A 351 -6.85 -25.02 -32.49
C ALA A 351 -7.89 -25.74 -33.37
N SER A 352 -7.95 -27.08 -33.29
CA SER A 352 -9.08 -27.85 -33.84
C SER A 352 -10.33 -27.70 -32.96
N ALA A 353 -11.40 -27.13 -33.53
CA ALA A 353 -12.61 -26.76 -32.79
C ALA A 353 -13.70 -27.85 -32.84
N THR A 354 -14.09 -28.36 -31.66
CA THR A 354 -15.46 -28.88 -31.37
C THR A 354 -15.63 -29.32 -29.91
N ALA A 355 -14.57 -29.76 -29.23
CA ALA A 355 -14.66 -30.25 -27.83
C ALA A 355 -14.63 -29.14 -26.74
N GLN A 356 -14.32 -27.90 -27.12
CA GLN A 356 -13.91 -26.86 -26.17
C GLN A 356 -15.05 -26.24 -25.35
N ASP A 357 -16.25 -26.02 -25.91
CA ASP A 357 -17.30 -25.26 -25.21
C ASP A 357 -17.79 -25.93 -23.90
N VAL A 358 -17.95 -27.25 -23.90
CA VAL A 358 -18.37 -28.00 -22.69
C VAL A 358 -17.26 -28.00 -21.64
N ALA A 359 -16.00 -28.09 -22.06
CA ALA A 359 -14.85 -28.05 -21.18
C ALA A 359 -14.63 -26.65 -20.58
N ILE A 360 -14.77 -25.60 -21.37
CA ILE A 360 -14.69 -24.19 -20.93
C ILE A 360 -15.80 -23.88 -19.92
N GLN A 361 -17.05 -24.31 -20.16
CA GLN A 361 -18.13 -24.12 -19.18
C GLN A 361 -17.85 -24.84 -17.84
N ARG A 362 -17.24 -26.03 -17.85
CA ARG A 362 -16.86 -26.75 -16.62
C ARG A 362 -15.64 -26.12 -15.92
N ALA A 363 -14.63 -25.68 -16.68
CA ALA A 363 -13.49 -24.95 -16.13
C ALA A 363 -13.92 -23.62 -15.48
N VAL A 364 -14.82 -22.88 -16.13
CA VAL A 364 -15.46 -21.67 -15.56
C VAL A 364 -16.30 -22.02 -14.32
N LYS A 365 -17.00 -23.16 -14.29
CA LYS A 365 -17.74 -23.59 -13.09
C LYS A 365 -16.80 -23.88 -11.90
N ASN A 366 -15.67 -24.55 -12.14
CA ASN A 366 -14.68 -24.82 -11.10
C ASN A 366 -13.96 -23.54 -10.65
N ALA A 367 -13.63 -22.63 -11.58
CA ALA A 367 -13.04 -21.33 -11.27
C ALA A 367 -14.00 -20.44 -10.46
N ASN A 368 -15.29 -20.44 -10.81
CA ASN A 368 -16.33 -19.76 -10.03
C ASN A 368 -16.45 -20.36 -8.63
N ALA A 369 -16.48 -21.69 -8.49
CA ALA A 369 -16.57 -22.35 -7.18
C ALA A 369 -15.34 -22.04 -6.30
N ALA A 370 -14.14 -21.97 -6.87
CA ALA A 370 -12.94 -21.55 -6.17
C ALA A 370 -12.98 -20.06 -5.77
N PHE A 371 -13.48 -19.19 -6.65
CA PHE A 371 -13.69 -17.77 -6.36
C PHE A 371 -14.72 -17.55 -5.25
N ASP A 372 -15.87 -18.25 -5.31
CA ASP A 372 -16.92 -18.18 -4.29
C ASP A 372 -16.39 -18.70 -2.93
N ALA A 373 -15.55 -19.75 -2.93
CA ALA A 373 -14.92 -20.27 -1.72
C ALA A 373 -13.90 -19.28 -1.10
N GLU A 374 -13.05 -18.62 -1.90
CA GLU A 374 -12.15 -17.57 -1.42
C GLU A 374 -12.91 -16.30 -0.99
N PHE A 375 -14.02 -15.97 -1.66
CA PHE A 375 -14.90 -14.87 -1.27
C PHE A 375 -15.58 -15.14 0.09
N ASP A 376 -16.08 -16.36 0.32
CA ASP A 376 -16.65 -16.74 1.61
C ASP A 376 -15.58 -16.97 2.70
N LYS A 377 -14.34 -17.36 2.36
CA LYS A 377 -13.18 -17.28 3.29
C LYS A 377 -12.95 -15.83 3.73
N ALA A 378 -12.78 -14.90 2.79
CA ALA A 378 -12.53 -13.49 3.07
C ALA A 378 -13.67 -12.83 3.87
N LYS A 379 -14.92 -13.16 3.54
CA LYS A 379 -16.13 -12.72 4.27
C LYS A 379 -16.24 -13.33 5.67
N THR A 380 -15.83 -14.58 5.86
CA THR A 380 -15.75 -15.20 7.21
C THR A 380 -14.67 -14.51 8.05
N GLN A 381 -13.46 -14.36 7.52
CA GLN A 381 -12.34 -13.66 8.17
C GLN A 381 -12.72 -12.23 8.58
N LEU A 382 -13.36 -11.48 7.67
CA LEU A 382 -13.86 -10.13 7.93
C LEU A 382 -14.87 -10.11 9.09
N ASN A 383 -15.82 -11.05 9.11
CA ASN A 383 -16.81 -11.14 10.19
C ASN A 383 -16.15 -11.49 11.53
N ASP A 384 -15.21 -12.44 11.55
CA ASP A 384 -14.47 -12.84 12.76
C ASP A 384 -13.61 -11.68 13.29
N ASP A 385 -13.02 -10.88 12.41
CA ASP A 385 -12.24 -9.68 12.78
C ASP A 385 -13.13 -8.50 13.17
N ILE A 386 -14.35 -8.38 12.62
CA ILE A 386 -15.39 -7.47 13.10
C ILE A 386 -15.84 -7.87 14.52
N GLU A 387 -16.11 -9.15 14.80
CA GLU A 387 -16.49 -9.60 16.15
C GLU A 387 -15.34 -9.47 17.15
N ARG A 388 -14.11 -9.81 16.78
CA ARG A 388 -12.91 -9.53 17.60
C ARG A 388 -12.72 -8.04 17.85
N THR A 389 -13.09 -7.18 16.91
CA THR A 389 -13.06 -5.72 17.08
C THR A 389 -14.19 -5.23 17.98
N LYS A 390 -15.43 -5.72 17.82
CA LYS A 390 -16.56 -5.43 18.73
C LYS A 390 -16.26 -5.83 20.16
N ALA A 391 -15.70 -7.03 20.37
CA ALA A 391 -15.29 -7.49 21.70
C ALA A 391 -14.26 -6.56 22.34
N LYS A 392 -13.23 -6.14 21.59
CA LYS A 392 -12.26 -5.14 22.06
C LYS A 392 -12.91 -3.77 22.34
N VAL A 393 -13.84 -3.33 21.50
CA VAL A 393 -14.57 -2.06 21.67
C VAL A 393 -15.46 -2.08 22.91
N GLU A 394 -16.18 -3.17 23.20
CA GLU A 394 -16.99 -3.27 24.43
C GLU A 394 -16.14 -3.47 25.70
N VAL A 395 -14.97 -4.12 25.62
CA VAL A 395 -14.00 -4.11 26.74
C VAL A 395 -13.51 -2.69 27.02
N VAL A 396 -13.11 -1.94 25.98
CA VAL A 396 -12.67 -0.53 26.13
C VAL A 396 -13.82 0.38 26.57
N LYS A 397 -15.05 0.16 26.11
CA LYS A 397 -16.25 0.89 26.55
C LYS A 397 -16.58 0.60 28.01
N SER A 398 -16.53 -0.67 28.43
CA SER A 398 -16.70 -1.07 29.83
C SER A 398 -15.65 -0.42 30.72
N GLU A 399 -14.38 -0.43 30.31
CA GLU A 399 -13.30 0.23 31.05
C GLU A 399 -13.47 1.76 31.08
N LEU A 400 -13.85 2.39 29.97
CA LEU A 400 -14.02 3.84 29.90
C LEU A 400 -15.23 4.33 30.73
N THR A 401 -16.34 3.60 30.70
CA THR A 401 -17.50 3.83 31.57
C THR A 401 -17.11 3.61 33.04
N SER A 402 -16.41 2.51 33.36
CA SER A 402 -15.93 2.26 34.73
C SER A 402 -14.98 3.36 35.23
N ARG A 403 -14.10 3.90 34.38
CA ARG A 403 -13.25 5.06 34.72
C ARG A 403 -14.08 6.34 34.91
N LEU A 404 -15.09 6.58 34.07
CA LEU A 404 -15.99 7.73 34.20
C LEU A 404 -16.77 7.69 35.53
N ASP A 405 -17.35 6.54 35.85
CA ASP A 405 -18.19 6.33 37.03
C ASP A 405 -17.38 6.26 38.34
N ASN A 406 -16.18 5.67 38.33
CA ASN A 406 -15.35 5.51 39.53
C ASN A 406 -14.31 6.62 39.77
N GLN A 407 -14.01 7.48 38.77
CA GLN A 407 -13.01 8.55 38.94
C GLN A 407 -13.57 9.96 38.68
N LEU A 408 -14.53 10.13 37.77
CA LEU A 408 -15.03 11.47 37.38
C LEU A 408 -16.28 11.87 38.16
N LEU A 409 -17.27 10.98 38.29
CA LEU A 409 -18.46 11.25 39.11
C LEU A 409 -18.15 11.49 40.61
N PRO A 410 -17.24 10.74 41.26
CA PRO A 410 -16.93 10.96 42.68
C PRO A 410 -16.22 12.30 42.90
N VAL A 411 -15.27 12.66 42.03
CA VAL A 411 -14.54 13.94 42.10
C VAL A 411 -15.48 15.12 41.84
N ALA A 412 -16.44 15.01 40.91
CA ALA A 412 -17.47 16.03 40.70
C ALA A 412 -18.39 16.18 41.93
N SER A 413 -18.80 15.07 42.54
CA SER A 413 -19.62 15.06 43.75
C SER A 413 -18.87 15.64 44.97
N GLU A 414 -17.60 15.27 45.15
CA GLU A 414 -16.74 15.78 46.21
C GLU A 414 -16.44 17.27 46.04
N ALA A 415 -16.16 17.73 44.81
CA ALA A 415 -16.01 19.15 44.50
C ALA A 415 -17.28 19.94 44.81
N LYS A 416 -18.47 19.41 44.48
CA LYS A 416 -19.76 20.02 44.83
C LYS A 416 -20.01 20.03 46.34
N GLY A 417 -19.64 18.96 47.05
CA GLY A 417 -19.70 18.89 48.51
C GLY A 417 -18.74 19.86 49.21
N LEU A 418 -17.53 20.05 48.69
CA LEU A 418 -16.56 21.04 49.17
C LEU A 418 -17.04 22.47 48.89
N ALA A 419 -17.58 22.75 47.70
CA ALA A 419 -18.16 24.04 47.34
C ALA A 419 -19.34 24.41 48.25
N LEU A 420 -20.25 23.46 48.51
CA LEU A 420 -21.39 23.67 49.42
C LEU A 420 -20.93 23.91 50.88
N LYS A 421 -19.93 23.17 51.36
CA LYS A 421 -19.34 23.41 52.71
C LYS A 421 -18.67 24.78 52.80
N ALA A 422 -17.91 25.19 51.79
CA ALA A 422 -17.30 26.51 51.72
C ALA A 422 -18.36 27.63 51.67
N GLN A 423 -19.40 27.46 50.85
CA GLN A 423 -20.51 28.40 50.74
C GLN A 423 -21.27 28.57 52.07
N ALA A 424 -21.50 27.47 52.80
CA ALA A 424 -22.16 27.49 54.10
C ALA A 424 -21.30 28.19 55.18
N ALA A 425 -20.01 27.87 55.26
CA ALA A 425 -19.09 28.53 56.18
C ALA A 425 -18.98 30.05 55.90
N LEU A 426 -18.96 30.45 54.62
CA LEU A 426 -18.90 31.85 54.21
C LEU A 426 -20.15 32.63 54.64
N VAL A 427 -21.35 32.03 54.48
CA VAL A 427 -22.63 32.60 54.93
C VAL A 427 -22.68 32.72 56.46
N GLN A 428 -22.15 31.73 57.18
CA GLN A 428 -22.04 31.80 58.65
C GLN A 428 -21.14 32.98 59.08
N SER A 429 -19.93 33.11 58.52
CA SER A 429 -19.04 34.24 58.84
C SER A 429 -19.62 35.61 58.45
N GLN A 430 -20.42 35.70 57.38
CA GLN A 430 -21.17 36.92 57.06
C GLN A 430 -22.21 37.26 58.13
N ALA A 431 -22.93 36.26 58.68
CA ALA A 431 -23.90 36.48 59.75
C ALA A 431 -23.23 36.92 61.07
N GLU A 432 -22.10 36.30 61.41
CA GLU A 432 -21.28 36.65 62.59
C GLU A 432 -20.74 38.09 62.49
N LEU A 433 -20.20 38.50 61.33
CA LEU A 433 -19.75 39.87 61.07
C LEU A 433 -20.90 40.90 61.14
N GLN A 434 -22.10 40.56 60.67
CA GLN A 434 -23.28 41.42 60.82
C GLN A 434 -23.74 41.55 62.29
N GLY A 435 -23.60 40.48 63.08
CA GLY A 435 -23.82 40.50 64.53
C GLY A 435 -22.87 41.48 65.23
N LEU A 436 -21.56 41.28 65.06
CA LEU A 436 -20.50 42.16 65.58
C LEU A 436 -20.70 43.63 65.16
N THR A 437 -21.12 43.88 63.92
CA THR A 437 -21.40 45.25 63.42
C THR A 437 -22.57 45.91 64.16
N LYS A 438 -23.62 45.14 64.50
CA LYS A 438 -24.75 45.63 65.33
C LYS A 438 -24.31 45.87 66.78
N GLU A 439 -23.59 44.93 67.38
CA GLU A 439 -23.11 45.07 68.76
C GLU A 439 -22.19 46.27 68.93
N LEU A 440 -21.26 46.49 68.00
CA LEU A 440 -20.38 47.67 67.99
C LEU A 440 -21.18 48.97 67.80
N THR A 441 -22.23 48.95 66.97
CA THR A 441 -23.12 50.11 66.78
C THR A 441 -23.88 50.45 68.06
N ASN A 442 -24.38 49.43 68.77
CA ASN A 442 -25.08 49.58 70.05
C ASN A 442 -24.13 50.09 71.15
N HIS A 443 -22.96 49.47 71.31
CA HIS A 443 -21.93 49.91 72.27
C HIS A 443 -21.51 51.36 72.01
N ARG A 444 -21.37 51.76 70.74
CA ARG A 444 -21.11 53.17 70.37
C ARG A 444 -22.26 54.11 70.78
N GLN A 445 -23.52 53.71 70.63
CA GLN A 445 -24.65 54.54 71.09
C GLN A 445 -24.66 54.69 72.61
N THR A 446 -24.41 53.61 73.36
CA THR A 446 -24.28 53.65 74.82
C THR A 446 -23.11 54.53 75.26
N ALA A 447 -21.94 54.38 74.66
CA ALA A 447 -20.76 55.19 74.95
C ALA A 447 -20.99 56.68 74.64
N LEU A 448 -21.63 57.00 73.51
CA LEU A 448 -21.97 58.39 73.16
C LEU A 448 -23.00 59.00 74.12
N ALA A 449 -23.98 58.22 74.59
CA ALA A 449 -24.93 58.67 75.62
C ALA A 449 -24.24 58.93 76.97
N GLN A 450 -23.32 58.06 77.39
CA GLN A 450 -22.49 58.23 78.58
C GLN A 450 -21.58 59.46 78.46
N ILE A 451 -20.91 59.65 77.32
CA ILE A 451 -20.08 60.84 77.06
C ILE A 451 -20.92 62.12 77.06
N ALA A 452 -22.15 62.08 76.54
CA ALA A 452 -23.08 63.22 76.62
C ALA A 452 -23.48 63.55 78.06
N GLN A 453 -23.74 62.54 78.90
CA GLN A 453 -24.00 62.73 80.34
C GLN A 453 -22.78 63.31 81.07
N VAL A 454 -21.59 62.76 80.85
CA VAL A 454 -20.34 63.27 81.44
C VAL A 454 -20.04 64.69 80.97
N LYS A 455 -20.29 65.02 79.69
CA LYS A 455 -20.15 66.40 79.18
C LYS A 455 -21.13 67.37 79.85
N ALA A 456 -22.39 66.96 80.08
CA ALA A 456 -23.36 67.76 80.81
C ALA A 456 -22.97 67.96 82.29
N GLN A 457 -22.41 66.95 82.94
CA GLN A 457 -21.88 67.02 84.31
C GLN A 457 -20.61 67.87 84.42
N ALA A 458 -19.73 67.86 83.41
CA ALA A 458 -18.55 68.71 83.37
C ALA A 458 -18.90 70.20 83.16
N LEU A 459 -19.96 70.49 82.39
CA LEU A 459 -20.44 71.86 82.18
C LEU A 459 -20.89 72.57 83.48
N SER A 460 -21.29 71.83 84.53
CA SER A 460 -21.68 72.41 85.82
C SER A 460 -20.53 72.55 86.83
N GLN A 461 -19.29 72.18 86.47
CA GLN A 461 -18.13 72.17 87.40
C GLN A 461 -16.91 73.00 86.94
N GLY A 462 -16.88 73.49 85.69
CA GLY A 462 -16.17 74.74 85.37
C GLY A 462 -14.63 74.74 85.38
N GLN A 463 -13.94 73.68 84.94
CA GLN A 463 -12.49 73.69 84.70
C GLN A 463 -12.06 73.15 83.33
N GLN A 464 -11.00 73.77 82.76
CA GLN A 464 -10.23 73.42 81.55
C GLN A 464 -10.94 72.59 80.45
N GLN A 465 -11.84 73.24 79.72
CA GLN A 465 -12.81 72.57 78.84
C GLN A 465 -12.32 72.26 77.41
N ALA A 466 -11.30 72.96 76.91
CA ALA A 466 -10.91 72.92 75.48
C ALA A 466 -10.17 71.62 75.07
N ALA A 467 -9.05 71.30 75.72
CA ALA A 467 -8.19 70.18 75.33
C ALA A 467 -8.91 68.81 75.39
N LEU A 468 -9.76 68.62 76.41
CA LEU A 468 -10.57 67.41 76.55
C LEU A 468 -11.62 67.29 75.43
N THR A 469 -12.21 68.42 75.00
CA THR A 469 -13.15 68.45 73.87
C THR A 469 -12.45 68.02 72.58
N THR A 470 -11.26 68.56 72.28
CA THR A 470 -10.48 68.17 71.09
C THR A 470 -10.04 66.69 71.11
N GLN A 471 -9.69 66.14 72.29
CA GLN A 471 -9.38 64.70 72.41
C GLN A 471 -10.61 63.82 72.13
N ILE A 472 -11.79 64.21 72.62
CA ILE A 472 -13.05 63.51 72.34
C ILE A 472 -13.41 63.61 70.86
N GLU A 473 -13.26 64.78 70.24
CA GLU A 473 -13.54 64.98 68.81
C GLU A 473 -12.61 64.14 67.92
N ASN A 474 -11.31 64.08 68.25
CA ASN A 474 -10.36 63.20 67.57
C ASN A 474 -10.71 61.71 67.72
N ALA A 475 -11.14 61.26 68.92
CA ALA A 475 -11.57 59.89 69.16
C ALA A 475 -12.86 59.53 68.39
N VAL A 476 -13.83 60.45 68.35
CA VAL A 476 -15.08 60.29 67.56
C VAL A 476 -14.78 60.25 66.06
N SER A 477 -13.86 61.10 65.59
CA SER A 477 -13.40 61.12 64.19
C SER A 477 -12.72 59.80 63.80
N GLY A 478 -11.75 59.33 64.59
CA GLY A 478 -11.08 58.04 64.36
C GLY A 478 -12.04 56.85 64.35
N LEU A 479 -13.05 56.84 65.22
CA LEU A 479 -14.10 55.81 65.22
C LEU A 479 -15.01 55.88 63.98
N ALA A 480 -15.26 57.07 63.43
CA ALA A 480 -15.96 57.24 62.16
C ALA A 480 -15.13 56.73 60.98
N THR A 481 -13.81 57.02 60.95
CA THR A 481 -12.88 56.46 59.95
C THR A 481 -12.84 54.94 60.02
N PHE A 482 -12.70 54.36 61.21
CA PHE A 482 -12.68 52.90 61.41
C PHE A 482 -13.97 52.23 60.91
N LYS A 483 -15.15 52.81 61.21
CA LYS A 483 -16.42 52.32 60.67
C LYS A 483 -16.42 52.33 59.13
N GLN A 484 -15.86 53.37 58.51
CA GLN A 484 -15.81 53.49 57.05
C GLN A 484 -14.88 52.45 56.43
N THR A 485 -13.74 52.14 57.05
CA THR A 485 -12.86 51.02 56.67
C THR A 485 -13.60 49.68 56.73
N VAL A 486 -14.26 49.36 57.84
CA VAL A 486 -15.02 48.10 58.00
C VAL A 486 -16.14 47.98 56.96
N HIS A 487 -16.84 49.07 56.63
CA HIS A 487 -17.83 49.09 55.55
C HIS A 487 -17.20 48.84 54.15
N GLN A 488 -16.00 49.36 53.88
CA GLN A 488 -15.29 49.14 52.62
C GLN A 488 -14.77 47.69 52.49
N GLU A 489 -14.24 47.11 53.57
CA GLU A 489 -13.80 45.71 53.60
C GLU A 489 -14.98 44.75 53.41
N LEU A 490 -16.12 44.98 54.09
CA LEU A 490 -17.33 44.19 53.91
C LEU A 490 -17.87 44.26 52.48
N ALA A 491 -17.87 45.45 51.86
CA ALA A 491 -18.25 45.60 50.45
C ALA A 491 -17.29 44.86 49.50
N THR A 492 -15.99 44.84 49.82
CA THR A 492 -14.96 44.12 49.05
C THR A 492 -15.13 42.61 49.18
N PHE A 493 -15.38 42.12 50.40
CA PHE A 493 -15.67 40.72 50.70
C PHE A 493 -16.92 40.20 49.96
N ASN A 494 -17.99 41.02 49.91
CA ASN A 494 -19.21 40.65 49.19
C ASN A 494 -18.96 40.54 47.67
N ARG A 495 -18.20 41.46 47.07
CA ARG A 495 -17.83 41.36 45.64
C ARG A 495 -16.92 40.16 45.35
N LEU A 496 -16.04 39.81 46.27
CA LEU A 496 -15.23 38.58 46.17
C LEU A 496 -16.13 37.33 46.24
N THR A 497 -17.14 37.34 47.12
CA THR A 497 -18.14 36.27 47.25
C THR A 497 -18.93 36.05 45.96
N GLU A 498 -19.45 37.13 45.36
CA GLU A 498 -20.15 37.08 44.06
C GLU A 498 -19.22 36.56 42.94
N THR A 499 -17.95 36.99 42.94
CA THR A 499 -16.94 36.54 41.98
C THR A 499 -16.62 35.05 42.13
N VAL A 500 -16.52 34.54 43.35
CA VAL A 500 -16.33 33.10 43.63
C VAL A 500 -17.54 32.30 43.18
N LYS A 501 -18.77 32.76 43.49
CA LYS A 501 -20.00 32.10 43.06
C LYS A 501 -20.08 32.01 41.53
N GLY A 502 -19.91 33.13 40.81
CA GLY A 502 -19.95 33.13 39.35
C GLY A 502 -18.90 32.22 38.69
N ARG A 503 -17.75 31.99 39.35
CA ARG A 503 -16.76 31.00 38.91
C ARG A 503 -17.16 29.55 39.20
N ILE A 504 -17.89 29.27 40.28
CA ILE A 504 -18.47 27.94 40.56
C ILE A 504 -19.55 27.63 39.53
N ASP A 505 -20.49 28.55 39.30
CA ASP A 505 -21.56 28.42 38.30
C ASP A 505 -20.97 28.17 36.89
N GLN A 506 -19.87 28.86 36.54
CA GLN A 506 -19.14 28.67 35.28
C GLN A 506 -18.46 27.30 35.17
N VAL A 507 -17.89 26.77 36.26
CA VAL A 507 -17.25 25.43 36.29
C VAL A 507 -18.29 24.32 36.22
N GLU A 508 -19.42 24.47 36.91
CA GLU A 508 -20.55 23.52 36.81
C GLU A 508 -21.07 23.46 35.37
N SER A 509 -21.34 24.61 34.75
CA SER A 509 -21.78 24.67 33.34
C SER A 509 -20.76 24.07 32.36
N GLN A 510 -19.45 24.32 32.54
CA GLN A 510 -18.41 23.71 31.71
C GLN A 510 -18.30 22.19 31.90
N SER A 511 -18.47 21.70 33.13
CA SER A 511 -18.48 20.27 33.44
C SER A 511 -19.70 19.58 32.80
N GLU A 512 -20.89 20.17 32.90
CA GLU A 512 -22.11 19.66 32.26
C GLU A 512 -21.99 19.65 30.72
N GLN A 513 -21.49 20.73 30.11
CA GLN A 513 -21.26 20.78 28.66
C GLN A 513 -20.25 19.73 28.20
N THR A 514 -19.18 19.51 28.99
CA THR A 514 -18.15 18.50 28.68
C THR A 514 -18.72 17.08 28.80
N ALA A 515 -19.48 16.78 29.85
CA ALA A 515 -20.16 15.49 30.01
C ALA A 515 -21.23 15.23 28.93
N ALA A 516 -22.01 16.26 28.56
CA ALA A 516 -22.96 16.18 27.45
C ALA A 516 -22.27 15.98 26.10
N GLY A 517 -21.12 16.63 25.89
CA GLY A 517 -20.24 16.43 24.74
C GLY A 517 -19.78 14.98 24.64
N PHE A 518 -19.16 14.44 25.69
CA PHE A 518 -18.73 13.04 25.73
C PHE A 518 -19.91 12.06 25.52
N LYS A 519 -21.06 12.28 26.15
CA LYS A 519 -22.26 11.44 25.98
C LYS A 519 -22.82 11.49 24.55
N THR A 520 -22.69 12.62 23.87
CA THR A 520 -23.07 12.78 22.46
C THR A 520 -22.06 12.09 21.53
N SER A 521 -20.76 12.26 21.77
CA SER A 521 -19.69 11.57 21.04
C SER A 521 -19.77 10.05 21.20
N LEU A 522 -20.09 9.55 22.40
CA LEU A 522 -20.27 8.12 22.66
C LEU A 522 -21.46 7.56 21.87
N LYS A 523 -22.62 8.23 21.90
CA LYS A 523 -23.78 7.84 21.06
C LYS A 523 -23.49 7.91 19.57
N ALA A 524 -22.72 8.89 19.10
CA ALA A 524 -22.31 9.00 17.71
C ALA A 524 -21.38 7.84 17.32
N LEU A 525 -20.47 7.44 18.20
CA LEU A 525 -19.58 6.29 18.02
C LEU A 525 -20.36 4.97 18.02
N GLU A 526 -21.29 4.75 18.96
CA GLU A 526 -22.17 3.58 18.98
C GLU A 526 -23.02 3.48 17.70
N THR A 527 -23.59 4.61 17.24
CA THR A 527 -24.32 4.66 15.97
C THR A 527 -23.41 4.35 14.77
N TYR A 528 -22.16 4.80 14.79
CA TYR A 528 -21.18 4.53 13.74
C TYR A 528 -20.79 3.04 13.71
N THR A 529 -20.49 2.43 14.85
CA THR A 529 -20.12 1.00 14.92
C THR A 529 -21.30 0.07 14.64
N ALA A 530 -22.53 0.45 15.02
CA ALA A 530 -23.75 -0.29 14.65
C ALA A 530 -24.02 -0.31 13.13
N LEU A 531 -23.51 0.70 12.39
CA LEU A 531 -23.65 0.80 10.93
C LEU A 531 -22.48 0.20 10.15
N GLU A 532 -21.39 -0.22 10.81
CA GLU A 532 -20.25 -0.85 10.13
C GLU A 532 -20.59 -2.12 9.35
N PRO A 533 -21.34 -3.11 9.89
CA PRO A 533 -21.74 -4.30 9.12
C PRO A 533 -22.51 -3.93 7.85
N THR A 534 -23.32 -2.87 7.90
CA THR A 534 -24.11 -2.35 6.78
C THR A 534 -23.25 -1.59 5.77
N ARG A 535 -22.22 -0.85 6.20
CA ARG A 535 -21.23 -0.22 5.31
C ARG A 535 -20.34 -1.25 4.63
N ALA A 536 -19.76 -2.18 5.40
CA ALA A 536 -18.98 -3.30 4.87
C ALA A 536 -19.79 -4.08 3.83
N SER A 537 -21.02 -4.49 4.15
CA SER A 537 -21.90 -5.19 3.20
C SER A 537 -22.16 -4.38 1.92
N ARG A 538 -22.33 -3.06 2.01
CA ARG A 538 -22.50 -2.18 0.84
C ARG A 538 -21.22 -2.05 0.01
N TYR A 539 -20.04 -1.96 0.62
CA TYR A 539 -18.77 -1.96 -0.13
C TYR A 539 -18.51 -3.32 -0.80
N PHE A 540 -18.82 -4.44 -0.15
CA PHE A 540 -18.68 -5.77 -0.74
C PHE A 540 -19.70 -6.03 -1.86
N GLU A 541 -20.97 -5.66 -1.72
CA GLU A 541 -21.94 -5.77 -2.82
C GLU A 541 -21.65 -4.78 -3.97
N ALA A 542 -21.14 -3.56 -3.69
CA ALA A 542 -20.69 -2.65 -4.74
C ALA A 542 -19.46 -3.21 -5.49
N SER A 543 -18.49 -3.78 -4.77
CA SER A 543 -17.32 -4.44 -5.37
C SER A 543 -17.74 -5.63 -6.24
N LYS A 544 -18.58 -6.53 -5.70
CA LYS A 544 -19.16 -7.67 -6.42
C LYS A 544 -19.95 -7.24 -7.67
N THR A 545 -20.73 -6.17 -7.57
CA THR A 545 -21.47 -5.58 -8.70
C THR A 545 -20.52 -5.07 -9.78
N GLU A 546 -19.47 -4.34 -9.41
CA GLU A 546 -18.49 -3.82 -10.37
C GLU A 546 -17.62 -4.94 -10.99
N THR A 547 -17.20 -5.94 -10.22
CA THR A 547 -16.52 -7.14 -10.74
C THR A 547 -17.42 -7.92 -11.71
N ALA A 548 -18.70 -8.12 -11.37
CA ALA A 548 -19.67 -8.74 -12.27
C ALA A 548 -19.90 -7.91 -13.55
N ARG A 549 -19.92 -6.57 -13.43
CA ARG A 549 -20.04 -5.65 -14.57
C ARG A 549 -18.81 -5.69 -15.47
N GLN A 550 -17.61 -5.76 -14.91
CA GLN A 550 -16.35 -5.89 -15.65
C GLN A 550 -16.24 -7.26 -16.35
N LEU A 551 -16.59 -8.35 -15.66
CA LEU A 551 -16.64 -9.70 -16.25
C LEU A 551 -17.69 -9.81 -17.36
N THR A 552 -18.83 -9.12 -17.21
CA THR A 552 -19.87 -9.01 -18.25
C THR A 552 -19.37 -8.20 -19.44
N ALA A 553 -18.70 -7.07 -19.22
CA ALA A 553 -18.12 -6.26 -20.29
C ALA A 553 -17.07 -7.05 -21.08
N LEU A 554 -16.16 -7.76 -20.39
CA LEU A 554 -15.16 -8.61 -21.03
C LEU A 554 -15.78 -9.77 -21.82
N ARG A 555 -16.87 -10.38 -21.32
CA ARG A 555 -17.64 -11.38 -22.09
C ARG A 555 -18.26 -10.78 -23.35
N THR A 556 -18.84 -9.58 -23.27
CA THR A 556 -19.40 -8.87 -24.44
C THR A 556 -18.32 -8.53 -25.46
N GLU A 557 -17.15 -8.08 -25.01
CA GLU A 557 -16.00 -7.75 -25.86
C GLU A 557 -15.45 -9.00 -26.58
N VAL A 558 -15.16 -10.08 -25.85
CA VAL A 558 -14.70 -11.36 -26.42
C VAL A 558 -15.74 -11.96 -27.38
N SER A 559 -17.03 -11.93 -27.02
CA SER A 559 -18.10 -12.43 -27.89
C SER A 559 -18.22 -11.60 -29.16
N GLY A 560 -18.12 -10.26 -29.05
CA GLY A 560 -18.11 -9.34 -30.19
C GLY A 560 -16.93 -9.58 -31.12
N SER A 561 -15.72 -9.78 -30.59
CA SER A 561 -14.54 -10.14 -31.37
C SER A 561 -14.69 -11.48 -32.09
N TYR A 562 -15.30 -12.49 -31.44
CA TYR A 562 -15.50 -13.81 -32.04
C TYR A 562 -16.52 -13.77 -33.19
N VAL A 563 -17.64 -13.06 -33.00
CA VAL A 563 -18.64 -12.82 -34.06
C VAL A 563 -18.01 -12.03 -35.21
N ALA A 564 -17.24 -10.97 -34.93
CA ALA A 564 -16.56 -10.19 -35.96
C ALA A 564 -15.57 -11.02 -36.79
N LYS A 565 -14.79 -11.92 -36.15
CA LYS A 565 -13.90 -12.85 -36.85
C LYS A 565 -14.68 -13.81 -37.75
N SER A 566 -15.75 -14.42 -37.24
CA SER A 566 -16.63 -15.32 -38.00
C SER A 566 -17.20 -14.62 -39.25
N THR A 567 -17.75 -13.41 -39.09
CA THR A 567 -18.28 -12.60 -40.20
C THR A 567 -17.22 -12.21 -41.22
N TYR A 568 -15.96 -11.95 -40.80
CA TYR A 568 -14.86 -11.68 -41.73
C TYR A 568 -14.45 -12.92 -42.53
N GLU A 569 -14.35 -14.09 -41.89
CA GLU A 569 -14.01 -15.35 -42.58
C GLU A 569 -15.12 -15.79 -43.55
N GLU A 570 -16.39 -15.63 -43.17
CA GLU A 570 -17.52 -15.93 -44.06
C GLU A 570 -17.55 -14.99 -45.27
N ASN A 571 -17.35 -13.69 -45.07
CA ASN A 571 -17.27 -12.72 -46.17
C ASN A 571 -16.07 -12.99 -47.08
N ALA A 572 -14.89 -13.34 -46.54
CA ALA A 572 -13.73 -13.71 -47.34
C ALA A 572 -14.01 -14.96 -48.20
N ARG A 573 -14.59 -16.01 -47.62
CA ARG A 573 -15.02 -17.23 -48.34
C ARG A 573 -16.19 -16.97 -49.31
N GLY A 574 -16.97 -15.93 -49.10
CA GLY A 574 -18.02 -15.45 -50.02
C GLY A 574 -17.47 -14.70 -51.22
N VAL A 575 -16.46 -13.84 -51.01
CA VAL A 575 -15.75 -13.13 -52.08
C VAL A 575 -14.92 -14.08 -52.93
N ALA A 576 -14.17 -15.00 -52.32
CA ALA A 576 -13.37 -16.01 -53.02
C ALA A 576 -14.23 -16.82 -54.04
N ARG A 577 -15.33 -17.42 -53.58
CA ARG A 577 -16.26 -18.19 -54.43
C ARG A 577 -16.88 -17.39 -55.58
N ARG A 578 -17.01 -16.07 -55.46
CA ARG A 578 -17.48 -15.19 -56.56
C ARG A 578 -16.34 -14.84 -57.52
N PHE A 579 -15.10 -14.72 -57.04
CA PHE A 579 -13.93 -14.45 -57.86
C PHE A 579 -13.51 -15.68 -58.68
N GLU A 580 -13.55 -16.87 -58.08
CA GLU A 580 -13.29 -18.17 -58.73
C GLU A 580 -14.29 -18.46 -59.87
N SER A 581 -15.48 -17.87 -59.83
CA SER A 581 -16.52 -18.05 -60.87
C SER A 581 -16.38 -17.14 -62.11
N LEU A 582 -15.35 -16.29 -62.20
CA LEU A 582 -15.20 -15.29 -63.26
C LEU A 582 -13.90 -15.45 -64.05
N SER A 583 -14.01 -15.85 -65.32
CA SER A 583 -12.89 -15.88 -66.27
C SER A 583 -13.10 -14.86 -67.41
N SER A 584 -12.04 -14.11 -67.71
CA SER A 584 -11.99 -13.10 -68.78
C SER A 584 -11.04 -13.57 -69.88
N GLY A 585 -11.57 -13.91 -71.06
CA GLY A 585 -10.77 -14.28 -72.22
C GLY A 585 -10.32 -13.04 -72.99
N GLY A 586 -9.03 -12.70 -72.90
CA GLY A 586 -8.54 -11.38 -73.32
C GLY A 586 -8.43 -11.09 -74.83
N GLN A 587 -8.62 -12.06 -75.72
CA GLN A 587 -8.39 -11.87 -77.17
C GLN A 587 -9.63 -12.16 -78.02
N ASN A 588 -9.81 -11.37 -79.08
CA ASN A 588 -10.83 -11.54 -80.10
C ASN A 588 -10.43 -12.62 -81.13
N TYR A 589 -11.33 -13.58 -81.36
CA TYR A 589 -11.16 -14.67 -82.32
C TYR A 589 -11.97 -14.47 -83.63
N ALA A 590 -12.61 -13.30 -83.82
CA ALA A 590 -13.37 -12.97 -85.03
C ALA A 590 -12.51 -12.16 -86.03
N LEU A 591 -12.04 -12.84 -87.08
CA LEU A 591 -11.19 -12.30 -88.16
C LEU A 591 -11.89 -11.19 -88.96
N GLY A 592 -11.14 -10.20 -89.46
CA GLY A 592 -11.63 -9.18 -90.40
C GLY A 592 -12.63 -8.17 -89.82
N THR A 593 -12.76 -8.10 -88.49
CA THR A 593 -13.79 -7.31 -87.79
C THR A 593 -13.45 -5.84 -87.52
N GLU A 594 -12.39 -5.31 -88.13
CA GLU A 594 -11.97 -3.90 -88.00
C GLU A 594 -12.89 -2.95 -88.79
N LYS A 595 -13.47 -3.42 -89.90
CA LYS A 595 -14.40 -2.63 -90.72
C LYS A 595 -15.79 -2.56 -90.06
N ASP A 596 -16.48 -1.44 -90.28
CA ASP A 596 -17.87 -1.28 -89.88
C ASP A 596 -18.82 -1.66 -91.02
N VAL A 597 -19.95 -2.30 -90.68
CA VAL A 597 -20.99 -2.69 -91.65
C VAL A 597 -22.28 -1.93 -91.37
N TYR A 598 -22.87 -1.38 -92.43
CA TYR A 598 -24.17 -0.71 -92.39
C TYR A 598 -25.24 -1.68 -92.88
N VAL A 599 -26.09 -2.14 -91.97
CA VAL A 599 -27.18 -3.07 -92.24
C VAL A 599 -28.47 -2.27 -92.45
N THR A 600 -29.26 -2.62 -93.46
CA THR A 600 -30.62 -2.08 -93.65
C THR A 600 -31.60 -3.22 -93.85
N VAL A 601 -32.52 -3.41 -92.90
CA VAL A 601 -33.54 -4.45 -92.93
C VAL A 601 -34.89 -3.82 -93.27
N SER A 602 -35.44 -4.16 -94.44
CA SER A 602 -36.65 -3.54 -95.01
C SER A 602 -37.96 -4.28 -94.69
N SER A 603 -37.89 -5.55 -94.32
CA SER A 603 -39.00 -6.41 -93.88
C SER A 603 -38.49 -7.48 -92.91
N ASP A 604 -39.40 -8.19 -92.23
CA ASP A 604 -39.05 -9.30 -91.34
C ASP A 604 -38.14 -10.32 -92.05
N GLY A 605 -37.00 -10.65 -91.43
CA GLY A 605 -35.99 -11.45 -92.10
C GLY A 605 -34.82 -11.89 -91.22
N LEU A 606 -34.17 -12.96 -91.66
CA LEU A 606 -32.85 -13.38 -91.17
C LEU A 606 -31.77 -12.52 -91.84
N PHE A 607 -31.06 -11.70 -91.08
CA PHE A 607 -29.81 -11.10 -91.56
C PHE A 607 -28.64 -12.04 -91.25
N ASP A 608 -27.77 -12.27 -92.23
CA ASP A 608 -26.55 -13.07 -92.07
C ASP A 608 -25.34 -12.13 -91.95
N LEU A 609 -24.52 -12.31 -90.91
CA LEU A 609 -23.37 -11.45 -90.66
C LEU A 609 -22.19 -11.70 -91.63
N TYR A 610 -22.34 -12.58 -92.62
CA TYR A 610 -21.40 -12.78 -93.73
C TYR A 610 -20.94 -11.49 -94.45
N ASP A 611 -21.71 -10.40 -94.43
CA ASP A 611 -21.29 -9.09 -95.00
C ASP A 611 -20.07 -8.45 -94.30
N PHE A 612 -19.74 -8.90 -93.08
CA PHE A 612 -18.43 -8.63 -92.48
C PHE A 612 -17.26 -9.27 -93.28
N GLY A 613 -17.52 -10.06 -94.31
CA GLY A 613 -16.52 -10.83 -95.07
C GLY A 613 -15.92 -11.98 -94.26
N ALA A 614 -16.41 -12.17 -93.03
CA ALA A 614 -15.92 -13.12 -92.06
C ALA A 614 -16.81 -14.36 -92.10
N THR A 615 -16.32 -15.43 -92.73
CA THR A 615 -16.70 -16.78 -92.30
C THR A 615 -16.38 -16.89 -90.81
N LEU A 616 -17.30 -17.36 -89.98
CA LEU A 616 -17.05 -17.64 -88.56
C LEU A 616 -16.24 -18.94 -88.37
N ALA A 617 -15.08 -19.00 -89.03
CA ALA A 617 -14.07 -20.00 -88.78
C ALA A 617 -13.39 -19.70 -87.42
N VAL A 618 -14.05 -20.08 -86.32
CA VAL A 618 -13.60 -19.82 -84.95
C VAL A 618 -12.39 -20.68 -84.58
N LYS A 619 -11.23 -20.38 -85.18
CA LYS A 619 -9.95 -21.02 -84.86
C LYS A 619 -9.58 -20.74 -83.40
N GLY A 620 -9.58 -21.79 -82.58
CA GLY A 620 -9.02 -21.77 -81.21
C GLY A 620 -10.04 -21.95 -80.08
N VAL A 621 -11.34 -21.99 -80.37
CA VAL A 621 -12.37 -22.47 -79.42
C VAL A 621 -12.40 -24.01 -79.42
N GLN A 622 -12.91 -24.62 -78.36
CA GLN A 622 -13.12 -26.06 -78.22
C GLN A 622 -14.49 -26.34 -77.60
N VAL A 623 -15.00 -27.56 -77.81
CA VAL A 623 -16.23 -28.03 -77.18
C VAL A 623 -16.04 -28.06 -75.65
N GLY A 624 -16.94 -27.41 -74.92
CA GLY A 624 -16.86 -27.19 -73.48
C GLY A 624 -16.45 -25.76 -73.07
N ASP A 625 -15.86 -24.95 -73.98
CA ASP A 625 -15.58 -23.54 -73.69
C ASP A 625 -16.87 -22.74 -73.47
N THR A 626 -16.93 -21.93 -72.41
CA THR A 626 -17.84 -20.78 -72.37
C THR A 626 -17.29 -19.68 -73.27
N VAL A 627 -18.13 -19.12 -74.13
CA VAL A 627 -17.77 -18.09 -75.13
C VAL A 627 -18.79 -16.97 -75.10
N THR A 628 -18.32 -15.72 -75.10
CA THR A 628 -19.14 -14.52 -75.25
C THR A 628 -18.96 -13.93 -76.65
N LEU A 629 -20.07 -13.76 -77.37
CA LEU A 629 -20.18 -12.94 -78.56
C LEU A 629 -20.58 -11.52 -78.14
N ALA A 630 -19.96 -10.49 -78.71
CA ALA A 630 -20.37 -9.10 -78.52
C ALA A 630 -20.16 -8.24 -79.78
N PHE A 631 -20.90 -7.14 -79.89
CA PHE A 631 -20.68 -6.11 -80.91
C PHE A 631 -21.24 -4.76 -80.47
N ASN A 632 -20.70 -3.67 -81.02
CA ASN A 632 -21.21 -2.31 -80.79
C ASN A 632 -22.11 -1.89 -81.95
N TYR A 633 -23.29 -1.37 -81.65
CA TYR A 633 -24.25 -0.88 -82.65
C TYR A 633 -24.61 0.59 -82.47
N PHE A 634 -25.02 1.22 -83.57
CA PHE A 634 -25.58 2.57 -83.57
C PHE A 634 -26.83 2.64 -84.46
N THR A 635 -27.95 3.06 -83.88
CA THR A 635 -29.22 3.35 -84.59
C THR A 635 -29.45 4.87 -84.63
N THR A 636 -30.06 5.36 -85.71
CA THR A 636 -30.38 6.79 -85.91
C THR A 636 -31.85 7.13 -85.67
N ASN A 637 -32.77 6.19 -85.85
CA ASN A 637 -34.22 6.41 -85.75
C ASN A 637 -34.85 5.69 -84.54
N LYS A 638 -36.01 6.20 -84.08
CA LYS A 638 -36.84 5.59 -83.02
C LYS A 638 -37.75 4.50 -83.60
N THR A 639 -37.35 3.25 -83.48
CA THR A 639 -38.24 2.08 -83.61
C THR A 639 -37.85 1.04 -82.57
N ALA A 640 -38.82 0.24 -82.09
CA ALA A 640 -38.54 -0.82 -81.12
C ALA A 640 -37.88 -2.01 -81.84
N PHE A 641 -36.95 -2.70 -81.16
CA PHE A 641 -36.52 -4.02 -81.61
C PHE A 641 -37.64 -5.01 -81.29
N GLY A 642 -38.32 -5.53 -82.32
CA GLY A 642 -39.03 -6.81 -82.18
C GLY A 642 -38.04 -7.92 -81.83
N SER A 643 -38.54 -9.06 -81.33
CA SER A 643 -37.67 -10.09 -80.79
C SER A 643 -36.67 -10.59 -81.83
N TYR A 644 -35.40 -10.58 -81.44
CA TYR A 644 -34.30 -11.05 -82.26
C TYR A 644 -33.96 -12.49 -81.86
N GLU A 645 -33.69 -13.31 -82.87
CA GLU A 645 -33.34 -14.72 -82.70
C GLU A 645 -31.93 -14.94 -83.25
N ILE A 646 -31.05 -15.48 -82.41
CA ILE A 646 -29.68 -15.82 -82.78
C ILE A 646 -29.64 -17.29 -83.20
N GLU A 647 -29.33 -17.52 -84.47
CA GLU A 647 -29.24 -18.84 -85.09
C GLU A 647 -27.79 -19.09 -85.55
N LEU A 648 -27.14 -20.09 -84.95
CA LEU A 648 -25.82 -20.58 -85.39
C LEU A 648 -25.99 -21.69 -86.42
N HIS A 649 -25.44 -21.50 -87.62
CA HIS A 649 -25.58 -22.44 -88.73
C HIS A 649 -24.38 -23.40 -88.83
N GLY A 650 -24.50 -24.56 -88.18
CA GLY A 650 -23.55 -25.68 -88.33
C GLY A 650 -23.60 -26.32 -89.72
N HIS A 651 -22.50 -26.97 -90.13
CA HIS A 651 -22.33 -27.58 -91.46
C HIS A 651 -23.39 -28.66 -91.82
N SER A 652 -24.15 -29.18 -90.85
CA SER A 652 -25.24 -30.15 -91.02
C SER A 652 -26.66 -29.53 -90.93
N GLY A 653 -26.79 -28.21 -90.98
CA GLY A 653 -28.06 -27.52 -91.26
C GLY A 653 -29.11 -27.50 -90.13
N LYS A 654 -28.78 -27.93 -88.91
CA LYS A 654 -29.68 -27.80 -87.74
C LYS A 654 -29.47 -26.47 -87.01
N ILE A 655 -30.58 -25.85 -86.63
CA ILE A 655 -30.65 -24.56 -85.93
C ILE A 655 -30.72 -24.80 -84.41
N GLN A 656 -30.03 -23.97 -83.62
CA GLN A 656 -30.18 -23.90 -82.16
C GLN A 656 -30.53 -22.46 -81.73
N ARG A 657 -31.75 -22.25 -81.23
CA ARG A 657 -32.25 -20.97 -80.66
C ARG A 657 -31.57 -20.70 -79.31
N LEU A 658 -30.82 -19.60 -79.19
CA LEU A 658 -30.03 -19.29 -77.98
C LEU A 658 -30.72 -18.37 -76.96
N GLY A 659 -31.96 -17.96 -77.21
CA GLY A 659 -32.76 -17.14 -76.29
C GLY A 659 -33.57 -16.07 -77.00
N GLU A 660 -34.40 -15.37 -76.23
CA GLU A 660 -35.28 -14.29 -76.70
C GLU A 660 -35.34 -13.20 -75.63
N VAL A 661 -35.14 -11.94 -76.02
CA VAL A 661 -35.04 -10.81 -75.08
C VAL A 661 -35.66 -9.55 -75.69
N GLU A 662 -36.81 -9.11 -75.16
CA GLU A 662 -37.38 -7.80 -75.49
C GLU A 662 -36.54 -6.68 -74.89
N ARG A 663 -36.04 -5.76 -75.73
CA ARG A 663 -35.48 -4.46 -75.28
C ARG A 663 -35.68 -3.36 -76.32
N THR A 664 -36.42 -2.33 -75.95
CA THR A 664 -36.38 -1.03 -76.63
C THR A 664 -35.04 -0.36 -76.36
N VAL A 665 -34.22 -0.07 -77.38
CA VAL A 665 -32.93 0.61 -77.21
C VAL A 665 -32.76 1.75 -78.21
N LEU A 666 -32.04 2.81 -77.79
CA LEU A 666 -31.90 4.06 -78.53
C LEU A 666 -30.45 4.53 -78.61
N GLY A 667 -29.98 4.80 -79.84
CA GLY A 667 -28.68 5.43 -80.08
C GLY A 667 -27.52 4.43 -80.10
N ARG A 668 -26.51 4.65 -79.25
CA ARG A 668 -25.27 3.85 -79.17
C ARG A 668 -25.45 2.74 -78.13
N GLY A 669 -25.05 1.51 -78.44
CA GLY A 669 -25.07 0.40 -77.47
C GLY A 669 -24.05 -0.69 -77.76
N THR A 670 -23.78 -1.51 -76.75
CA THR A 670 -23.05 -2.78 -76.89
C THR A 670 -24.02 -3.91 -76.65
N TYR A 671 -24.07 -4.86 -77.59
CA TYR A 671 -24.72 -6.15 -77.41
C TYR A 671 -23.70 -7.18 -76.93
N GLN A 672 -24.10 -8.08 -76.02
CA GLN A 672 -23.32 -9.27 -75.68
C GLN A 672 -24.22 -10.44 -75.29
N VAL A 673 -23.79 -11.67 -75.61
CA VAL A 673 -24.43 -12.93 -75.21
C VAL A 673 -23.36 -14.00 -74.94
N SER A 674 -23.52 -14.76 -73.86
CA SER A 674 -22.59 -15.82 -73.45
C SER A 674 -23.27 -17.19 -73.57
N PHE A 675 -22.60 -18.16 -74.18
CA PHE A 675 -23.09 -19.52 -74.37
C PHE A 675 -21.93 -20.54 -74.27
N VAL A 676 -22.25 -21.83 -74.13
CA VAL A 676 -21.24 -22.90 -74.11
C VAL A 676 -21.10 -23.52 -75.50
N ALA A 677 -19.87 -23.65 -75.97
CA ALA A 677 -19.52 -24.31 -77.21
C ALA A 677 -19.80 -25.82 -77.13
N ASN A 678 -20.60 -26.33 -78.06
CA ASN A 678 -21.02 -27.73 -78.15
C ASN A 678 -20.74 -28.27 -79.58
N PRO A 679 -20.76 -29.61 -79.80
CA PRO A 679 -20.39 -30.20 -81.10
C PRO A 679 -21.25 -29.71 -82.28
N THR A 680 -22.48 -29.28 -82.03
CA THR A 680 -23.41 -28.78 -83.05
C THR A 680 -23.26 -27.29 -83.36
N ASN A 681 -22.77 -26.46 -82.43
CA ASN A 681 -22.69 -24.99 -82.61
C ASN A 681 -21.27 -24.45 -82.83
N TYR A 682 -20.21 -25.18 -82.44
CA TYR A 682 -18.82 -24.75 -82.60
C TYR A 682 -18.36 -24.73 -84.08
N LEU A 683 -18.85 -25.65 -84.91
CA LEU A 683 -18.52 -25.74 -86.33
C LEU A 683 -19.46 -24.91 -87.23
N GLY A 684 -19.96 -23.77 -86.71
CA GLY A 684 -20.87 -22.87 -87.41
C GLY A 684 -20.15 -21.91 -88.37
N THR A 685 -20.44 -21.96 -89.67
CA THR A 685 -19.76 -21.09 -90.64
C THR A 685 -20.33 -19.67 -90.72
N SER A 686 -21.59 -19.48 -90.32
CA SER A 686 -22.17 -18.14 -90.14
C SER A 686 -23.12 -18.05 -88.95
N LEU A 687 -23.30 -16.81 -88.52
CA LEU A 687 -24.14 -16.36 -87.42
C LEU A 687 -25.24 -15.50 -88.04
N LYS A 688 -26.49 -15.91 -87.86
CA LYS A 688 -27.64 -15.12 -88.32
C LYS A 688 -28.33 -14.48 -87.12
N ILE A 689 -28.80 -13.26 -87.32
CA ILE A 689 -29.67 -12.55 -86.38
C ILE A 689 -30.96 -12.22 -87.13
N ARG A 690 -32.07 -12.80 -86.68
CA ARG A 690 -33.41 -12.45 -87.17
C ARG A 690 -33.81 -11.11 -86.58
N PHE A 691 -34.41 -10.23 -87.39
CA PHE A 691 -35.02 -8.98 -86.94
C PHE A 691 -36.48 -8.94 -87.40
N THR A 692 -37.37 -8.47 -86.53
CA THR A 692 -38.83 -8.39 -86.75
C THR A 692 -39.31 -6.94 -86.60
N ALA A 693 -39.73 -6.35 -87.72
CA ALA A 693 -40.25 -4.99 -87.92
C ALA A 693 -39.38 -3.79 -87.43
N SER A 694 -39.38 -2.62 -88.07
CA SER A 694 -39.80 -2.24 -89.43
C SER A 694 -38.84 -1.15 -89.95
N GLN A 695 -38.40 -1.26 -91.21
CA GLN A 695 -37.38 -0.43 -91.88
C GLN A 695 -36.28 0.15 -90.95
N LEU A 696 -35.34 -0.71 -90.56
CA LEU A 696 -34.24 -0.36 -89.67
C LEU A 696 -32.90 -0.30 -90.42
N SER A 697 -32.26 0.87 -90.43
CA SER A 697 -30.85 1.04 -90.82
C SER A 697 -29.98 1.26 -89.58
N PHE A 698 -28.93 0.45 -89.41
CA PHE A 698 -28.02 0.54 -88.27
C PHE A 698 -26.58 0.17 -88.64
N ARG A 699 -25.61 0.79 -87.96
CA ARG A 699 -24.18 0.52 -88.14
C ARG A 699 -23.73 -0.46 -87.05
N VAL A 700 -23.26 -1.63 -87.44
CA VAL A 700 -22.58 -2.59 -86.56
C VAL A 700 -21.07 -2.39 -86.67
N THR A 701 -20.40 -2.39 -85.54
CA THR A 701 -18.99 -2.04 -85.37
C THR A 701 -18.36 -2.99 -84.36
N LYS A 702 -17.04 -3.23 -84.46
CA LYS A 702 -16.27 -3.93 -83.41
C LYS A 702 -16.86 -5.28 -82.98
N LEU A 703 -17.27 -6.10 -83.94
CA LEU A 703 -17.72 -7.48 -83.71
C LEU A 703 -16.58 -8.28 -83.06
N ARG A 704 -16.84 -8.92 -81.91
CA ARG A 704 -15.85 -9.69 -81.14
C ARG A 704 -16.41 -10.98 -80.61
N LEU A 705 -15.57 -12.01 -80.58
CA LEU A 705 -15.85 -13.31 -79.99
C LEU A 705 -14.70 -13.66 -79.04
N THR A 706 -15.00 -13.83 -77.75
CA THR A 706 -14.01 -14.00 -76.67
C THR A 706 -14.39 -15.19 -75.79
N LYS A 707 -13.41 -15.96 -75.30
CA LYS A 707 -13.68 -17.01 -74.29
C LYS A 707 -14.04 -16.39 -72.93
N GLY A 708 -14.61 -17.20 -72.04
CA GLY A 708 -15.07 -16.76 -70.72
C GLY A 708 -16.50 -16.21 -70.76
N SER A 709 -16.94 -15.62 -69.65
CA SER A 709 -18.34 -15.20 -69.44
C SER A 709 -18.59 -13.69 -69.60
N ILE A 710 -17.53 -12.90 -69.84
CA ILE A 710 -17.55 -11.44 -70.03
C ILE A 710 -16.77 -11.10 -71.31
N ALA A 711 -17.33 -10.21 -72.15
CA ALA A 711 -16.67 -9.79 -73.39
C ALA A 711 -15.53 -8.79 -73.13
N ALA A 712 -14.28 -9.20 -73.39
CA ALA A 712 -13.13 -8.28 -73.44
C ALA A 712 -13.30 -7.22 -74.55
N ASP A 713 -12.53 -6.14 -74.49
CA ASP A 713 -12.67 -5.04 -75.46
C ASP A 713 -12.12 -5.39 -76.85
N TRP A 714 -12.64 -4.73 -77.89
CA TRP A 714 -12.32 -5.12 -79.28
C TRP A 714 -10.86 -4.83 -79.62
N SER A 715 -10.23 -5.86 -80.19
CA SER A 715 -8.89 -5.86 -80.76
C SER A 715 -8.92 -6.59 -82.12
N PRO A 716 -7.99 -6.31 -83.03
CA PRO A 716 -7.79 -7.15 -84.22
C PRO A 716 -7.49 -8.60 -83.81
N ALA A 717 -7.90 -9.55 -84.64
CA ALA A 717 -7.47 -10.93 -84.48
C ALA A 717 -5.94 -11.04 -84.65
N PRO A 718 -5.26 -12.01 -84.01
CA PRO A 718 -3.79 -12.10 -84.04
C PRO A 718 -3.22 -12.23 -85.46
N ASP A 719 -3.94 -12.87 -86.37
CA ASP A 719 -3.55 -13.04 -87.78
C ASP A 719 -3.64 -11.71 -88.56
N ASP A 720 -4.63 -10.85 -88.28
CA ASP A 720 -4.81 -9.54 -88.92
C ASP A 720 -3.69 -8.54 -88.51
N MET A 721 -3.28 -8.60 -87.25
CA MET A 721 -2.35 -7.63 -86.64
C MET A 721 -0.92 -7.68 -87.22
N LYS A 722 -0.57 -8.76 -87.94
CA LYS A 722 0.76 -8.97 -88.54
C LYS A 722 0.97 -8.19 -89.86
N ALA A 723 -0.09 -7.66 -90.47
CA ALA A 723 0.02 -6.86 -91.70
C ALA A 723 0.11 -5.34 -91.42
N TYR A 724 -0.42 -4.88 -90.28
CA TYR A 724 -0.50 -3.46 -89.91
C TYR A 724 0.81 -2.91 -89.30
N SER A 725 1.67 -3.79 -88.78
CA SER A 725 2.81 -3.44 -87.93
C SER A 725 3.92 -2.71 -88.70
N ASP A 726 4.26 -3.18 -89.90
CA ASP A 726 5.43 -2.71 -90.65
C ASP A 726 5.28 -1.28 -91.19
N GLN A 727 4.06 -0.84 -91.52
CA GLN A 727 3.83 0.52 -92.04
C GLN A 727 3.98 1.62 -90.98
N LYS A 728 3.66 1.35 -89.70
CA LYS A 728 3.68 2.41 -88.66
C LYS A 728 5.07 2.78 -88.16
N LEU A 729 6.05 1.89 -88.28
CA LEU A 729 7.39 2.12 -87.71
C LEU A 729 8.13 3.31 -88.34
N ILE A 730 7.83 3.62 -89.61
CA ILE A 730 8.45 4.73 -90.36
C ILE A 730 7.85 6.09 -89.95
N GLN A 731 6.53 6.19 -89.75
CA GLN A 731 5.89 7.43 -89.32
C GLN A 731 6.26 7.83 -87.89
N PHE A 732 6.42 6.84 -86.99
CA PHE A 732 6.59 7.05 -85.56
C PHE A 732 7.85 7.87 -85.19
N ARG A 733 8.95 7.74 -85.96
CA ARG A 733 10.19 8.50 -85.71
C ARG A 733 10.04 10.00 -85.92
N SER A 734 9.24 10.44 -86.90
CA SER A 734 9.09 11.86 -87.25
C SER A 734 8.31 12.64 -86.18
N GLN A 735 7.22 12.05 -85.67
CA GLN A 735 6.40 12.70 -84.63
C GLN A 735 7.13 12.78 -83.28
N PHE A 736 8.02 11.83 -82.97
CA PHE A 736 8.67 11.73 -81.66
C PHE A 736 9.55 12.94 -81.31
N GLU A 737 10.31 13.49 -82.27
CA GLU A 737 11.16 14.66 -82.02
C GLU A 737 10.34 15.94 -81.77
N GLN A 738 9.23 16.09 -82.48
CA GLN A 738 8.30 17.22 -82.30
C GLN A 738 7.61 17.15 -80.93
N THR A 739 7.02 16.00 -80.58
CA THR A 739 6.35 15.80 -79.28
C THR A 739 7.34 15.85 -78.11
N SER A 740 8.60 15.43 -78.28
CA SER A 740 9.61 15.53 -77.22
C SER A 740 9.91 16.98 -76.80
N SER A 741 9.73 17.95 -77.71
CA SER A 741 9.93 19.37 -77.40
C SER A 741 8.75 19.94 -76.61
N GLU A 742 7.51 19.58 -77.00
CA GLU A 742 6.29 19.98 -76.30
C GLU A 742 6.16 19.32 -74.92
N ILE A 743 6.55 18.06 -74.77
CA ILE A 743 6.57 17.37 -73.48
C ILE A 743 7.49 18.10 -72.49
N LYS A 744 8.64 18.61 -72.94
CA LYS A 744 9.60 19.30 -72.05
C LYS A 744 8.97 20.57 -71.44
N ALA A 745 8.32 21.40 -72.25
CA ALA A 745 7.61 22.59 -71.79
C ALA A 745 6.40 22.25 -70.89
N ASN A 746 5.63 21.23 -71.26
CA ASN A 746 4.47 20.79 -70.47
C ASN A 746 4.87 20.18 -69.12
N VAL A 747 6.01 19.48 -69.03
CA VAL A 747 6.53 18.93 -67.77
C VAL A 747 7.01 20.05 -66.83
N GLU A 748 7.62 21.12 -67.34
CA GLU A 748 7.95 22.31 -66.53
C GLU A 748 6.68 23.00 -65.99
N SER A 749 5.63 23.12 -66.82
CA SER A 749 4.32 23.62 -66.40
C SER A 749 3.66 22.74 -65.33
N LEU A 750 3.59 21.42 -65.54
CA LEU A 750 2.97 20.48 -64.60
C LEU A 750 3.76 20.35 -63.29
N SER A 751 5.08 20.51 -63.36
CA SER A 751 5.99 20.62 -62.21
C SER A 751 5.68 21.86 -61.35
N ASN A 752 5.32 22.98 -61.98
CA ASN A 752 4.97 24.22 -61.30
C ASN A 752 3.52 24.23 -60.76
N GLN A 753 2.61 23.43 -61.32
CA GLN A 753 1.23 23.31 -60.81
C GLN A 753 1.08 22.25 -59.72
N THR A 754 1.72 21.08 -59.84
CA THR A 754 1.69 20.01 -58.82
C THR A 754 2.27 20.46 -57.47
N LEU A 755 1.67 20.06 -56.34
CA LEU A 755 2.27 20.22 -55.00
C LEU A 755 3.13 19.00 -54.67
N LYS A 756 4.45 19.17 -54.53
CA LYS A 756 5.36 18.10 -54.12
C LYS A 756 5.60 18.18 -52.60
N LYS A 757 6.04 17.08 -51.98
CA LYS A 757 6.34 17.02 -50.54
C LYS A 757 7.37 18.05 -50.05
N ALA A 758 8.19 18.61 -50.96
CA ALA A 758 9.18 19.65 -50.68
C ALA A 758 8.69 21.10 -50.93
N ASP A 759 7.45 21.29 -51.40
CA ASP A 759 6.85 22.63 -51.63
C ASP A 759 6.00 23.11 -50.45
N VAL A 760 5.81 22.24 -49.45
CA VAL A 760 5.13 22.50 -48.17
C VAL A 760 6.18 22.47 -47.06
N SER A 761 6.43 23.61 -46.42
CA SER A 761 7.31 23.72 -45.26
C SER A 761 6.47 23.94 -44.00
N ILE A 762 6.78 23.23 -42.93
CA ILE A 762 6.17 23.47 -41.60
C ILE A 762 7.28 23.99 -40.70
N THR A 763 7.18 25.27 -40.32
CA THR A 763 8.14 25.94 -39.43
C THR A 763 7.50 26.23 -38.08
N SER A 764 8.26 26.86 -37.17
CA SER A 764 7.76 27.45 -35.91
C SER A 764 6.60 28.43 -36.11
N ASP A 765 6.50 29.03 -37.29
CA ASP A 765 5.63 30.16 -37.60
C ASP A 765 4.40 29.77 -38.43
N GLY A 766 4.31 28.49 -38.85
CA GLY A 766 3.13 27.92 -39.50
C GLY A 766 3.45 27.01 -40.69
N ILE A 767 2.42 26.78 -41.52
CA ILE A 767 2.54 26.06 -42.79
C ILE A 767 2.80 27.08 -43.90
N VAL A 768 3.97 27.01 -44.54
CA VAL A 768 4.40 27.90 -45.61
C VAL A 768 4.47 27.13 -46.92
N LEU A 769 3.76 27.64 -47.93
CA LEU A 769 3.84 27.15 -49.31
C LEU A 769 4.85 27.97 -50.11
N LYS A 770 5.55 27.33 -51.06
CA LYS A 770 6.32 28.07 -52.07
C LYS A 770 5.41 28.99 -52.89
N ALA A 771 5.94 30.15 -53.29
CA ALA A 771 5.20 31.18 -54.02
C ALA A 771 4.57 30.64 -55.32
N GLY A 772 3.34 31.09 -55.62
CA GLY A 772 2.59 30.70 -56.82
C GLY A 772 1.53 29.61 -56.64
N LYS A 773 1.17 29.22 -55.40
CA LYS A 773 0.11 28.25 -55.09
C LYS A 773 -1.15 28.92 -54.53
N SER A 774 -2.33 28.33 -54.76
CA SER A 774 -3.62 28.89 -54.35
C SER A 774 -4.04 28.49 -52.92
N THR A 775 -4.77 29.38 -52.25
CA THR A 775 -5.40 29.12 -50.94
C THR A 775 -6.46 28.00 -51.01
N SER A 776 -7.08 27.78 -52.18
CA SER A 776 -8.02 26.66 -52.43
C SER A 776 -7.37 25.29 -52.28
N ASP A 777 -6.08 25.18 -52.56
CA ASP A 777 -5.38 23.90 -52.65
C ASP A 777 -4.87 23.50 -51.26
N MET A 778 -4.49 24.50 -50.46
CA MET A 778 -4.19 24.34 -49.03
C MET A 778 -5.38 23.75 -48.26
N ALA A 779 -6.61 24.22 -48.54
CA ALA A 779 -7.82 23.66 -47.92
C ALA A 779 -8.04 22.17 -48.25
N ARG A 780 -7.74 21.74 -49.49
CA ARG A 780 -7.83 20.33 -49.90
C ARG A 780 -6.73 19.47 -49.26
N ALA A 781 -5.49 19.95 -49.24
CA ALA A 781 -4.37 19.24 -48.62
C ALA A 781 -4.55 19.06 -47.10
N ILE A 782 -5.15 20.05 -46.44
CA ILE A 782 -5.60 19.95 -45.03
C ILE A 782 -6.68 18.86 -44.93
N GLY A 783 -7.78 18.99 -45.68
CA GLY A 783 -8.93 18.07 -45.59
C GLY A 783 -8.59 16.60 -45.85
N SER A 784 -7.67 16.30 -46.78
CA SER A 784 -7.24 14.93 -47.05
C SER A 784 -6.27 14.35 -46.01
N SER A 785 -5.51 15.20 -45.29
CA SER A 785 -4.50 14.74 -44.34
C SER A 785 -5.06 14.38 -42.95
N PHE A 786 -6.18 15.00 -42.55
CA PHE A 786 -6.81 14.74 -41.24
C PHE A 786 -7.72 13.49 -41.20
N ALA A 787 -8.01 12.86 -42.34
CA ALA A 787 -9.09 11.88 -42.47
C ALA A 787 -8.68 10.40 -42.52
N VAL A 788 -7.37 10.07 -42.52
CA VAL A 788 -6.90 8.77 -43.06
C VAL A 788 -6.58 7.70 -42.00
N THR A 789 -5.80 7.98 -40.95
CA THR A 789 -5.48 6.98 -39.90
C THR A 789 -5.17 7.62 -38.53
N PRO A 790 -5.32 6.87 -37.41
CA PRO A 790 -4.86 7.31 -36.08
C PRO A 790 -3.37 7.67 -36.03
N ASP A 791 -2.51 6.96 -36.75
CA ASP A 791 -1.07 7.24 -36.78
C ASP A 791 -0.71 8.57 -37.48
N ALA A 792 -1.50 9.00 -38.47
CA ALA A 792 -1.30 10.30 -39.11
C ALA A 792 -1.55 11.47 -38.13
N ILE A 793 -2.52 11.33 -37.24
CA ILE A 793 -2.80 12.30 -36.16
C ILE A 793 -1.61 12.38 -35.19
N ARG A 794 -0.98 11.23 -34.90
CA ARG A 794 0.14 11.10 -33.96
C ARG A 794 1.42 11.82 -34.38
N ILE A 795 1.56 12.15 -35.67
CA ILE A 795 2.70 12.93 -36.20
C ILE A 795 2.59 14.42 -35.82
N PHE A 796 1.36 14.96 -35.74
CA PHE A 796 1.13 16.37 -35.43
C PHE A 796 0.72 16.62 -33.97
N SER A 797 0.16 15.63 -33.27
CA SER A 797 -0.25 15.75 -31.86
C SER A 797 0.87 16.22 -30.93
N ASN A 798 2.13 15.85 -31.22
CA ASN A 798 3.29 16.21 -30.42
C ASN A 798 3.76 17.68 -30.63
N LEU A 799 3.23 18.36 -31.65
CA LEU A 799 3.55 19.76 -31.98
C LEU A 799 2.40 20.73 -31.65
N ILE A 800 1.20 20.22 -31.38
CA ILE A 800 0.05 21.03 -30.97
C ILE A 800 0.24 21.43 -29.49
N LYS A 801 0.55 22.71 -29.26
CA LYS A 801 0.43 23.32 -27.92
C LYS A 801 -1.04 23.39 -27.53
N VAL A 802 -1.47 22.48 -26.67
CA VAL A 802 -2.81 22.48 -26.06
C VAL A 802 -2.96 23.73 -25.19
N SER A 803 -3.72 24.72 -25.66
CA SER A 803 -4.09 25.91 -24.89
C SER A 803 -5.27 25.60 -23.94
N GLY A 804 -5.44 26.39 -22.88
CA GLY A 804 -6.43 26.08 -21.82
C GLY A 804 -7.88 25.95 -22.32
N ASN A 805 -8.25 26.64 -23.40
CA ASN A 805 -9.55 26.52 -24.06
C ASN A 805 -9.73 25.25 -24.92
N MET A 806 -8.68 24.46 -25.15
CA MET A 806 -8.75 23.13 -25.76
C MET A 806 -8.96 22.01 -24.73
N LEU A 807 -8.78 22.31 -23.44
CA LEU A 807 -9.12 21.42 -22.33
C LEU A 807 -10.58 21.65 -21.92
N VAL A 808 -11.50 20.94 -22.58
CA VAL A 808 -12.92 20.93 -22.16
C VAL A 808 -13.07 20.21 -20.82
N ASP A 809 -14.14 20.51 -20.08
CA ASP A 809 -14.35 19.95 -18.75
C ASP A 809 -14.44 18.40 -18.78
N GLY A 810 -13.92 17.75 -17.74
CA GLY A 810 -13.76 16.29 -17.68
C GLY A 810 -12.78 15.66 -18.69
N SER A 811 -12.16 16.42 -19.60
CA SER A 811 -11.27 15.85 -20.63
C SER A 811 -9.97 15.26 -20.06
N VAL A 812 -9.48 15.78 -18.93
CA VAL A 812 -8.34 15.23 -18.19
C VAL A 812 -8.87 14.28 -17.11
N THR A 813 -8.61 12.99 -17.27
CA THR A 813 -9.03 11.94 -16.32
C THR A 813 -7.81 11.27 -15.69
N SER A 814 -7.99 10.56 -14.57
CA SER A 814 -6.89 9.89 -13.84
C SER A 814 -6.02 8.99 -14.73
N ARG A 815 -6.61 8.23 -15.65
CA ARG A 815 -5.89 7.40 -16.64
C ARG A 815 -5.01 8.19 -17.63
N LYS A 816 -5.19 9.51 -17.74
CA LYS A 816 -4.36 10.40 -18.57
C LYS A 816 -3.23 11.08 -17.77
N LEU A 817 -3.25 10.97 -16.44
CA LEU A 817 -2.23 11.50 -15.53
C LEU A 817 -1.34 10.34 -15.04
N VAL A 818 -0.57 9.76 -15.96
CA VAL A 818 0.43 8.72 -15.63
C VAL A 818 1.58 9.28 -14.78
N THR A 819 2.29 8.41 -14.06
CA THR A 819 3.47 8.78 -13.27
C THR A 819 4.47 9.56 -14.14
N GLY A 820 4.86 10.77 -13.70
CA GLY A 820 5.74 11.67 -14.44
C GLY A 820 5.05 12.65 -15.41
N ALA A 821 3.75 12.52 -15.69
CA ALA A 821 3.05 13.45 -16.60
C ALA A 821 2.99 14.90 -16.05
N VAL A 822 3.04 15.08 -14.74
CA VAL A 822 3.04 16.38 -14.06
C VAL A 822 4.27 16.49 -13.16
N GLU A 823 5.31 17.16 -13.66
CA GLU A 823 6.53 17.47 -12.91
C GLU A 823 6.45 18.84 -12.21
N THR A 824 7.43 19.16 -11.38
CA THR A 824 7.51 20.47 -10.69
C THR A 824 7.56 21.66 -11.65
N GLY A 825 8.03 21.47 -12.89
CA GLY A 825 8.00 22.50 -13.93
C GLY A 825 6.61 22.73 -14.56
N HIS A 826 5.69 21.77 -14.44
CA HIS A 826 4.34 21.85 -15.03
C HIS A 826 3.35 22.60 -14.11
N ILE A 827 3.70 22.83 -12.85
CA ILE A 827 2.84 23.46 -11.84
C ILE A 827 3.30 24.90 -11.57
N LYS A 828 2.63 25.88 -12.19
CA LYS A 828 2.84 27.31 -11.86
C LYS A 828 2.46 27.58 -10.40
N ALA A 829 3.21 28.44 -9.72
CA ALA A 829 2.90 28.87 -8.35
C ALA A 829 1.44 29.40 -8.26
N GLY A 830 0.66 28.83 -7.33
CA GLY A 830 -0.76 29.14 -7.15
C GLY A 830 -1.74 28.26 -7.96
N ALA A 831 -1.29 27.38 -8.85
CA ALA A 831 -2.18 26.52 -9.65
C ALA A 831 -2.91 25.45 -8.83
N ILE A 832 -2.33 24.98 -7.71
CA ILE A 832 -3.02 24.16 -6.71
C ILE A 832 -3.51 25.09 -5.60
N THR A 833 -4.82 25.21 -5.44
CA THR A 833 -5.46 25.97 -4.36
C THR A 833 -5.87 25.03 -3.22
N GLY A 834 -5.97 25.55 -1.99
CA GLY A 834 -6.30 24.74 -0.81
C GLY A 834 -7.65 24.01 -0.89
N TYR A 835 -8.58 24.51 -1.71
CA TYR A 835 -9.87 23.88 -1.97
C TYR A 835 -9.72 22.49 -2.63
N LEU A 836 -8.75 22.34 -3.53
CA LEU A 836 -8.48 21.10 -4.27
C LEU A 836 -7.76 20.02 -3.43
N LEU A 837 -7.29 20.37 -2.22
CA LEU A 837 -6.62 19.46 -1.29
C LEU A 837 -7.57 18.86 -0.23
N SER A 838 -8.87 19.15 -0.32
CA SER A 838 -9.87 18.84 0.72
C SER A 838 -10.31 17.37 0.80
N ALA A 839 -9.96 16.53 -0.18
CA ALA A 839 -10.48 15.16 -0.32
C ALA A 839 -9.36 14.10 -0.38
N GLU A 840 -8.62 13.94 0.73
CA GLU A 840 -7.64 12.88 1.06
C GLU A 840 -6.50 12.54 0.06
N ALA A 841 -6.47 13.15 -1.12
CA ALA A 841 -5.56 12.82 -2.23
C ALA A 841 -4.06 12.99 -1.92
N VAL A 842 -3.71 13.73 -0.86
CA VAL A 842 -2.32 14.00 -0.45
C VAL A 842 -2.12 13.58 1.00
N SER A 843 -2.08 12.26 1.24
CA SER A 843 -1.66 11.71 2.54
C SER A 843 -0.16 11.92 2.81
N ALA A 844 0.26 11.82 4.07
CA ALA A 844 1.57 12.27 4.55
C ALA A 844 2.80 11.78 3.75
N LYS A 845 2.75 10.57 3.18
CA LYS A 845 3.83 10.00 2.34
C LYS A 845 4.13 10.80 1.06
N HIS A 846 3.18 11.64 0.61
CA HIS A 846 3.32 12.49 -0.58
C HIS A 846 3.85 13.90 -0.24
N VAL A 847 3.98 14.24 1.05
CA VAL A 847 4.50 15.53 1.51
C VAL A 847 5.99 15.36 1.85
N LYS A 848 6.86 16.03 1.10
CA LYS A 848 8.30 16.06 1.42
C LYS A 848 8.53 16.93 2.66
N VAL A 849 8.57 16.29 3.83
CA VAL A 849 8.86 16.95 5.11
C VAL A 849 10.36 17.23 5.22
N ASP A 850 10.82 18.32 4.60
CA ASP A 850 12.20 18.78 4.65
C ASP A 850 12.36 20.11 5.43
N GLN A 851 13.61 20.54 5.60
CA GLN A 851 13.95 21.77 6.30
C GLN A 851 13.32 23.02 5.66
N ALA A 852 12.99 23.01 4.37
CA ALA A 852 12.32 24.13 3.70
C ALA A 852 10.80 24.13 3.96
N LEU A 853 10.15 22.97 4.09
CA LEU A 853 8.78 22.88 4.58
C LEU A 853 8.69 23.35 6.04
N PHE A 854 9.58 22.88 6.91
CA PHE A 854 9.68 23.40 8.29
C PHE A 854 9.96 24.91 8.30
N THR A 855 10.92 25.40 7.51
CA THR A 855 11.21 26.84 7.43
C THR A 855 9.97 27.61 6.95
N LYS A 856 9.17 27.13 6.00
CA LYS A 856 7.94 27.82 5.58
C LYS A 856 6.82 27.77 6.61
N LEU A 857 6.66 26.67 7.35
CA LEU A 857 5.72 26.56 8.47
C LEU A 857 6.09 27.51 9.62
N PHE A 858 7.39 27.70 9.87
CA PHE A 858 7.90 28.46 11.02
C PHE A 858 8.32 29.91 10.69
N ALA A 859 8.50 30.29 9.42
CA ALA A 859 8.90 31.65 9.00
C ALA A 859 7.84 32.72 9.28
N ASN A 860 6.58 32.34 9.55
CA ASN A 860 5.53 33.26 9.95
C ASN A 860 5.15 33.01 11.41
N GLU A 861 5.91 33.61 12.33
CA GLU A 861 5.71 33.54 13.79
C GLU A 861 4.25 33.77 14.19
N ALA A 862 3.53 34.66 13.51
CA ALA A 862 2.12 34.96 13.79
C ALA A 862 1.17 33.77 13.56
N TYR A 863 1.41 32.95 12.53
CA TYR A 863 0.56 31.79 12.22
C TYR A 863 0.89 30.57 13.09
N VAL A 864 2.19 30.38 13.41
CA VAL A 864 2.63 29.46 14.47
C VAL A 864 1.98 29.86 15.79
N ARG A 865 2.02 31.15 16.15
CA ARG A 865 1.36 31.65 17.36
C ARG A 865 -0.14 31.38 17.34
N GLN A 866 -0.87 31.47 16.22
CA GLN A 866 -2.28 31.04 16.20
C GLN A 866 -2.47 29.53 16.41
N LEU A 867 -1.61 28.69 15.82
CA LEU A 867 -1.68 27.23 15.99
C LEU A 867 -1.39 26.80 17.44
N PHE A 868 -0.45 27.47 18.11
CA PHE A 868 -0.05 27.20 19.50
C PHE A 868 -0.83 28.03 20.55
N ALA A 869 -1.56 29.09 20.17
CA ALA A 869 -2.38 29.91 21.08
C ALA A 869 -3.71 29.25 21.50
N LYS A 870 -4.03 28.06 20.99
CA LYS A 870 -4.86 27.14 21.78
C LYS A 870 -4.00 26.59 22.92
N THR A 871 -4.08 27.28 24.06
CA THR A 871 -3.32 27.06 25.30
C THR A 871 -3.12 25.60 25.69
N ALA A 872 -4.09 24.74 25.36
CA ALA A 872 -4.07 23.30 25.60
C ALA A 872 -2.89 22.53 24.99
N PHE A 873 -2.31 22.96 23.86
CA PHE A 873 -1.25 22.17 23.20
C PHE A 873 0.04 22.12 24.02
N ILE A 874 0.43 23.22 24.65
CA ILE A 874 1.65 23.29 25.47
C ILE A 874 1.48 22.46 26.77
N THR A 875 0.25 22.31 27.27
CA THR A 875 -0.06 21.58 28.52
C THR A 875 0.20 20.07 28.45
N GLN A 876 0.42 19.49 27.26
CA GLN A 876 0.60 18.04 27.07
C GLN A 876 1.96 17.64 26.46
N VAL A 877 2.82 18.59 26.09
CA VAL A 877 4.16 18.26 25.58
C VAL A 877 5.10 17.91 26.75
N GLN A 878 5.33 16.61 26.96
CA GLN A 878 6.41 16.14 27.81
C GLN A 878 7.77 16.38 27.13
N ALA A 879 8.32 17.58 27.31
CA ALA A 879 9.69 17.86 26.95
C ALA A 879 10.65 17.13 27.91
N VAL A 880 11.63 16.41 27.36
CA VAL A 880 12.67 15.72 28.16
C VAL A 880 13.61 16.74 28.82
N ASP A 881 13.99 17.78 28.06
CA ASP A 881 14.83 18.89 28.50
C ASP A 881 14.19 20.23 28.17
N ILE A 882 14.45 21.25 28.99
CA ILE A 882 14.02 22.65 28.76
C ILE A 882 15.25 23.56 28.74
N SER A 883 15.65 23.98 27.54
CA SER A 883 16.65 25.04 27.35
C SER A 883 15.95 26.34 26.93
N ALA A 884 15.96 27.34 27.80
CA ALA A 884 15.22 28.59 27.59
C ALA A 884 15.95 29.81 28.18
N ASN A 885 16.21 30.82 27.34
CA ASN A 885 16.87 32.06 27.76
C ASN A 885 16.05 32.89 28.77
N ARG A 886 14.72 32.71 28.81
CA ARG A 886 13.79 33.42 29.72
C ARG A 886 12.59 32.54 30.02
N VAL A 887 12.32 32.28 31.30
CA VAL A 887 11.04 31.73 31.78
C VAL A 887 10.29 32.86 32.51
N LYS A 888 8.97 32.96 32.33
CA LYS A 888 8.12 34.01 32.93
C LYS A 888 6.75 33.47 33.30
N GLY A 889 6.33 33.68 34.55
CA GLY A 889 5.03 33.24 35.05
C GLY A 889 4.88 31.71 35.11
N GLY A 890 3.70 31.26 35.53
CA GLY A 890 3.42 29.83 35.73
C GLY A 890 4.05 29.27 37.01
N LEU A 891 4.10 27.94 37.07
CA LEU A 891 4.47 27.15 38.24
C LEU A 891 5.51 26.10 37.84
N LEU A 892 6.73 26.19 38.35
CA LEU A 892 7.74 25.15 38.20
C LEU A 892 7.60 24.18 39.38
N ALA A 893 6.96 23.04 39.16
CA ALA A 893 6.70 22.03 40.19
C ALA A 893 7.59 20.79 40.00
N ALA A 894 8.10 20.23 41.10
CA ALA A 894 8.69 18.90 41.08
C ALA A 894 7.60 17.84 40.81
N ILE A 895 7.90 16.81 40.01
CA ILE A 895 6.92 15.79 39.57
C ILE A 895 6.32 15.02 40.77
N ASN A 896 7.11 14.81 41.82
CA ASN A 896 6.68 14.21 43.09
C ASN A 896 5.96 15.19 44.05
N GLY A 897 5.67 16.42 43.61
CA GLY A 897 5.03 17.47 44.41
C GLY A 897 5.91 18.14 45.47
N ALA A 898 7.16 17.72 45.66
CA ALA A 898 7.99 18.11 46.80
C ALA A 898 8.36 19.59 46.90
N THR A 899 8.38 20.31 45.76
CA THR A 899 8.78 21.72 45.65
C THR A 899 7.97 22.41 44.54
N LYS A 900 7.62 23.68 44.72
CA LYS A 900 6.99 24.53 43.69
C LYS A 900 7.59 25.93 43.70
N PHE A 901 8.09 26.41 42.56
CA PHE A 901 8.40 27.83 42.36
C PHE A 901 7.25 28.50 41.59
N ASN A 902 6.51 29.35 42.27
CA ASN A 902 5.43 30.14 41.69
C ASN A 902 6.01 31.45 41.12
N LEU A 903 6.19 31.49 39.80
CA LEU A 903 6.77 32.64 39.08
C LEU A 903 5.80 33.81 38.91
N GLN A 904 4.61 33.77 39.53
CA GLN A 904 3.65 34.86 39.58
C GLN A 904 3.57 35.52 40.96
N THR A 905 3.78 34.78 42.06
CA THR A 905 3.91 35.36 43.43
C THR A 905 5.36 35.56 43.86
N GLY A 906 6.32 34.89 43.20
CA GLY A 906 7.72 34.81 43.62
C GLY A 906 7.99 33.78 44.73
N ALA A 907 6.96 33.07 45.21
CA ALA A 907 7.10 32.09 46.29
C ALA A 907 7.79 30.80 45.83
N LEU A 908 8.75 30.32 46.62
CA LEU A 908 9.37 29.00 46.49
C LEU A 908 8.90 28.13 47.65
N ASP A 909 7.85 27.34 47.40
CA ASP A 909 7.20 26.49 48.39
C ASP A 909 7.86 25.10 48.44
N PHE A 910 8.02 24.56 49.64
CA PHE A 910 8.52 23.21 49.89
C PHE A 910 7.50 22.37 50.68
N TYR A 911 7.30 21.12 50.29
CA TYR A 911 6.29 20.21 50.84
C TYR A 911 6.90 18.91 51.39
N THR A 912 8.14 18.98 51.88
CA THR A 912 8.86 17.86 52.49
C THR A 912 9.63 18.31 53.74
N ASP A 913 10.06 17.35 54.56
CA ASP A 913 10.83 17.59 55.79
C ASP A 913 12.36 17.67 55.54
N SER A 914 12.78 17.84 54.29
CA SER A 914 14.21 17.87 53.91
C SER A 914 14.60 18.78 52.73
N PRO A 915 13.91 19.90 52.43
CA PRO A 915 14.38 20.83 51.41
C PRO A 915 15.66 21.55 51.85
N ALA A 916 16.63 21.64 50.94
CA ALA A 916 17.87 22.38 51.15
C ALA A 916 18.30 23.16 49.90
N LEU A 917 18.66 24.43 50.07
CA LEU A 917 19.45 25.20 49.12
C LEU A 917 20.91 25.05 49.55
N ARG A 918 21.75 24.40 48.74
CA ARG A 918 23.09 23.95 49.16
C ARG A 918 24.17 24.18 48.12
N ARG A 919 25.38 24.51 48.60
CA ARG A 919 26.64 24.45 47.84
C ARG A 919 27.46 23.28 48.36
N VAL A 920 27.68 22.31 47.48
CA VAL A 920 28.59 21.17 47.68
C VAL A 920 29.76 21.37 46.72
N LEU A 921 30.98 21.44 47.23
CA LEU A 921 32.20 21.52 46.42
C LEU A 921 33.26 20.59 47.04
N SER A 922 33.88 19.76 46.21
CA SER A 922 34.92 18.82 46.66
C SER A 922 36.06 19.55 47.39
N GLY A 923 36.46 19.04 48.55
CA GLY A 923 37.49 19.65 49.41
C GLY A 923 37.02 20.79 50.31
N TYR A 924 35.75 21.20 50.28
CA TYR A 924 35.20 22.28 51.12
C TYR A 924 34.00 21.82 51.98
N PRO A 925 33.74 22.47 53.12
CA PRO A 925 32.52 22.26 53.90
C PRO A 925 31.24 22.44 53.06
N THR A 926 30.25 21.58 53.29
CA THR A 926 28.91 21.73 52.70
C THR A 926 28.21 22.93 53.34
N GLN A 927 27.76 23.89 52.52
CA GLN A 927 27.07 25.10 52.97
C GLN A 927 25.60 25.01 52.58
N PHE A 928 24.68 25.34 53.48
CA PHE A 928 23.25 25.11 53.25
C PHE A 928 22.32 26.08 54.01
N ILE A 929 21.17 26.34 53.38
CA ILE A 929 19.93 26.75 54.03
C ILE A 929 19.00 25.54 53.96
N ARG A 930 18.46 25.09 55.10
CA ARG A 930 17.63 23.89 55.20
C ARG A 930 16.44 24.12 56.12
N PHE A 931 15.28 23.60 55.74
CA PHE A 931 14.08 23.58 56.57
C PHE A 931 13.77 22.13 56.97
N THR A 932 13.45 21.91 58.23
CA THR A 932 13.16 20.59 58.80
C THR A 932 12.27 20.76 60.03
N THR A 933 11.54 19.73 60.42
CA THR A 933 10.83 19.70 61.71
C THR A 933 11.72 19.12 62.81
N GLY A 934 11.35 19.40 64.05
CA GLY A 934 12.06 18.94 65.24
C GLY A 934 11.14 18.87 66.45
N THR A 935 11.74 18.67 67.62
CA THR A 935 11.04 18.68 68.90
C THR A 935 11.86 19.44 69.93
N SER A 936 11.23 20.39 70.61
CA SER A 936 11.81 21.11 71.76
C SER A 936 10.85 21.00 72.93
N ASN A 937 11.36 20.63 74.11
CA ASN A 937 10.58 20.39 75.33
C ASN A 937 9.32 19.50 75.11
N GLY A 938 9.45 18.47 74.27
CA GLY A 938 8.37 17.54 73.92
C GLY A 938 7.33 18.08 72.91
N LYS A 939 7.43 19.34 72.49
CA LYS A 939 6.54 19.97 71.50
C LYS A 939 7.16 19.94 70.10
N LYS A 940 6.33 19.73 69.07
CA LYS A 940 6.73 19.86 67.66
C LYS A 940 7.13 21.31 67.34
N THR A 941 8.23 21.46 66.61
CA THR A 941 8.76 22.75 66.14
C THR A 941 9.15 22.68 64.67
N GLY A 942 9.03 23.80 63.95
CA GLY A 942 9.76 24.03 62.71
C GLY A 942 11.17 24.53 63.03
N VAL A 943 12.16 24.12 62.22
CA VAL A 943 13.56 24.48 62.38
C VAL A 943 14.10 25.01 61.06
N THR A 944 14.44 26.29 61.04
CA THR A 944 15.17 26.92 59.92
C THR A 944 16.65 26.94 60.25
N ILE A 945 17.47 26.33 59.40
CA ILE A 945 18.91 26.17 59.60
C ILE A 945 19.64 26.94 58.49
N ILE A 946 20.62 27.76 58.88
CA ILE A 946 21.52 28.45 57.95
C ILE A 946 22.95 28.25 58.45
N GLY A 947 23.81 27.60 57.66
CA GLY A 947 25.18 27.35 58.11
C GLY A 947 26.01 26.50 57.16
N SER A 948 27.02 25.84 57.73
CA SER A 948 27.88 24.89 57.03
C SER A 948 28.37 23.79 57.96
N ASN A 949 28.70 22.62 57.39
CA ASN A 949 29.30 21.52 58.16
C ASN A 949 30.61 21.05 57.50
N ARG A 950 31.70 21.05 58.29
CA ARG A 950 33.04 20.62 57.85
C ARG A 950 33.14 19.12 57.53
N ASN A 951 32.20 18.32 58.02
CA ASN A 951 32.09 16.88 57.76
C ASN A 951 31.39 16.57 56.42
N GLY A 952 31.01 17.59 55.63
CA GLY A 952 30.37 17.44 54.32
C GLY A 952 28.86 17.11 54.36
N THR A 953 28.28 16.93 55.55
CA THR A 953 26.86 16.61 55.76
C THR A 953 25.98 17.87 55.75
N GLU A 954 24.65 17.68 55.79
CA GLU A 954 23.66 18.72 56.10
C GLU A 954 23.19 18.68 57.57
N SER A 955 23.91 17.94 58.43
CA SER A 955 23.54 17.84 59.84
C SER A 955 23.91 19.12 60.58
N SER A 956 22.98 19.62 61.38
CA SER A 956 23.17 20.72 62.33
C SER A 956 23.38 20.25 63.77
N ASN A 957 23.54 18.94 63.97
CA ASN A 957 23.46 18.26 65.27
C ASN A 957 24.74 17.50 65.64
N ASP A 958 25.82 17.68 64.86
CA ASP A 958 27.16 17.19 65.15
C ASP A 958 28.17 18.33 65.26
N GLY A 959 29.31 18.06 65.91
CA GLY A 959 30.37 19.04 66.17
C GLY A 959 31.14 19.54 64.93
N GLY A 960 30.71 19.22 63.71
CA GLY A 960 31.22 19.82 62.48
C GLY A 960 30.42 21.04 62.00
N PHE A 961 29.24 21.30 62.56
CA PHE A 961 28.35 22.39 62.15
C PHE A 961 28.73 23.74 62.76
N VAL A 962 28.70 24.79 61.93
CA VAL A 962 28.76 26.20 62.34
C VAL A 962 27.64 26.95 61.62
N GLY A 963 26.83 27.70 62.37
CA GLY A 963 25.67 28.42 61.81
C GLY A 963 24.60 28.77 62.84
N VAL A 964 23.39 29.05 62.36
CA VAL A 964 22.23 29.44 63.15
C VAL A 964 21.09 28.42 62.99
N ARG A 965 20.40 28.11 64.09
CA ARG A 965 19.18 27.28 64.11
C ARG A 965 18.04 28.08 64.75
N CYS A 966 17.02 28.42 63.98
CA CYS A 966 15.82 29.10 64.47
C CYS A 966 14.69 28.08 64.66
N TRP A 967 14.33 27.82 65.91
CA TRP A 967 13.25 26.92 66.31
C TRP A 967 11.99 27.74 66.64
N ASN A 968 10.87 27.42 65.98
CA ASN A 968 9.58 28.06 66.24
C ASN A 968 8.48 26.99 66.39
N GLY A 969 7.58 27.20 67.35
CA GLY A 969 6.45 26.32 67.64
C GLY A 969 5.58 26.85 68.78
N ASN A 970 4.56 26.10 69.18
CA ASN A 970 3.62 26.56 70.22
C ASN A 970 4.34 26.85 71.54
N SER A 971 4.48 28.13 71.90
CA SER A 971 5.27 28.60 73.04
C SER A 971 6.68 27.99 73.05
N THR A 972 7.39 28.15 71.93
CA THR A 972 8.83 27.89 71.76
C THR A 972 9.35 28.79 70.64
N ASP A 973 10.15 29.78 71.03
CA ASP A 973 10.82 30.72 70.13
C ASP A 973 12.29 30.80 70.56
N GLN A 974 13.17 30.07 69.86
CA GLN A 974 14.56 29.86 70.27
C GLN A 974 15.49 30.01 69.07
N ILE A 975 16.59 30.74 69.25
CA ILE A 975 17.67 30.86 68.27
C ILE A 975 18.94 30.30 68.90
N ASP A 976 19.49 29.24 68.30
CA ASP A 976 20.84 28.79 68.60
C ASP A 976 21.82 29.45 67.63
N ILE A 977 22.92 29.99 68.14
CA ILE A 977 24.09 30.38 67.35
C ILE A 977 25.20 29.39 67.72
N VAL A 978 25.62 28.58 66.76
CA VAL A 978 26.49 27.41 66.97
C VAL A 978 27.86 27.66 66.37
N GLY A 979 28.90 27.57 67.21
CA GLY A 979 30.30 27.62 66.83
C GLY A 979 31.24 27.63 68.04
N ASP A 980 32.50 27.24 67.82
CA ASP A 980 33.54 27.23 68.87
C ASP A 980 33.84 28.66 69.38
N VAL A 981 33.77 29.65 68.47
CA VAL A 981 33.85 31.09 68.74
C VAL A 981 32.77 31.82 67.94
N VAL A 982 31.92 32.59 68.64
CA VAL A 982 30.91 33.47 68.05
C VAL A 982 31.36 34.92 68.27
N ARG A 983 31.49 35.70 67.18
CA ARG A 983 31.89 37.13 67.26
C ARG A 983 30.68 38.04 67.06
N LEU A 984 30.59 39.07 67.88
CA LEU A 984 29.62 40.16 67.79
C LEU A 984 30.38 41.46 67.53
N ALA A 985 30.65 41.77 66.26
CA ALA A 985 31.44 42.93 65.83
C ALA A 985 30.56 43.99 65.13
N SER A 986 30.94 45.27 65.23
CA SER A 986 30.32 46.40 64.53
C SER A 986 31.00 46.73 63.19
N SER A 987 32.18 46.15 62.95
CA SER A 987 32.99 46.33 61.74
C SER A 987 33.25 45.00 61.01
N ALA A 988 33.65 45.10 59.74
CA ALA A 988 33.93 43.95 58.87
C ALA A 988 35.13 43.11 59.37
N PHE A 989 35.40 41.98 58.68
CA PHE A 989 36.40 40.99 59.08
C PHE A 989 37.76 41.60 59.47
N ASP A 990 38.32 42.44 58.59
CA ASP A 990 39.61 43.09 58.80
C ASP A 990 39.57 44.15 59.91
N ASN A 991 40.42 43.98 60.93
CA ASN A 991 40.47 44.83 62.12
C ASN A 991 39.11 44.99 62.85
N SER A 992 38.35 43.90 62.99
CA SER A 992 37.05 43.94 63.67
C SER A 992 37.15 44.31 65.16
N ASP A 993 36.04 44.85 65.68
CA ASP A 993 35.83 45.31 67.06
C ASP A 993 34.81 44.42 67.80
N GLY A 994 34.20 44.94 68.87
CA GLY A 994 33.10 44.30 69.58
C GLY A 994 33.53 43.15 70.50
N TRP A 995 32.73 42.09 70.57
CA TRP A 995 32.86 40.99 71.55
C TRP A 995 33.09 39.63 70.89
N SER A 996 33.69 38.72 71.65
CA SER A 996 33.85 37.30 71.32
C SER A 996 33.28 36.43 72.44
N VAL A 997 32.39 35.51 72.08
CA VAL A 997 31.87 34.46 72.97
C VAL A 997 32.54 33.15 72.55
N LYS A 998 33.42 32.61 73.38
CA LYS A 998 34.06 31.30 73.14
C LYS A 998 33.33 30.23 73.93
N THR A 999 32.99 29.12 73.27
CA THR A 999 32.35 27.96 73.91
C THR A 999 33.37 26.84 74.16
N LEU A 1000 34.38 26.72 73.29
CA LEU A 1000 35.46 25.75 73.39
C LEU A 1000 36.84 26.37 73.14
N PRO A 1001 37.90 25.86 73.80
CA PRO A 1001 37.86 25.02 75.00
C PRO A 1001 37.52 25.87 76.25
N GLY A 1002 36.78 25.32 77.21
CA GLY A 1002 36.58 25.99 78.52
C GLY A 1002 35.14 26.25 78.97
N LYS A 1003 34.12 25.82 78.21
CA LYS A 1003 32.67 25.91 78.50
C LYS A 1003 32.03 27.29 78.27
N LEU A 1004 32.63 28.39 78.75
CA LEU A 1004 32.21 29.75 78.37
C LEU A 1004 33.29 30.81 78.67
N GLU A 1005 33.60 31.65 77.69
CA GLU A 1005 34.35 32.89 77.84
C GLU A 1005 33.62 34.01 77.08
N ILE A 1006 33.49 35.21 77.68
CA ILE A 1006 32.95 36.40 77.01
C ILE A 1006 33.95 37.54 77.22
N ASP A 1007 34.53 38.04 76.12
CA ASP A 1007 35.63 39.01 76.13
C ASP A 1007 35.51 39.99 74.95
N ALA A 1008 36.18 41.15 75.03
CA ALA A 1008 36.28 42.08 73.91
C ALA A 1008 37.19 41.51 72.80
N HIS A 1009 36.86 41.72 71.52
CA HIS A 1009 37.64 41.14 70.41
C HIS A 1009 39.07 41.70 70.38
N ARG A 1010 39.25 42.98 70.70
CA ARG A 1010 40.58 43.59 70.88
C ARG A 1010 40.88 43.72 72.37
N SER A 1011 42.11 43.40 72.76
CA SER A 1011 42.60 43.59 74.13
C SER A 1011 42.62 45.07 74.56
N SER A 1012 42.75 46.00 73.60
CA SER A 1012 42.63 47.45 73.79
C SER A 1012 41.25 47.90 74.25
N ASP A 1013 40.20 47.15 73.87
CA ASP A 1013 38.81 47.56 74.00
C ASP A 1013 38.20 47.02 75.31
N ARG A 1014 38.91 46.09 75.99
CA ARG A 1014 38.51 45.52 77.29
C ARG A 1014 38.28 46.57 78.40
N PRO A 1015 39.13 47.59 78.62
CA PRO A 1015 38.95 48.54 79.71
C PRO A 1015 37.76 49.49 79.53
N SER A 1016 37.31 49.69 78.29
CA SER A 1016 36.16 50.51 77.93
C SER A 1016 34.87 49.71 77.71
N SER A 1017 34.97 48.38 77.60
CA SER A 1017 33.84 47.47 77.41
C SER A 1017 32.94 47.39 78.64
N LYS A 1018 31.64 47.55 78.45
CA LYS A 1018 30.63 47.53 79.53
C LYS A 1018 29.57 46.46 79.27
N LEU A 1019 29.27 45.66 80.29
CA LEU A 1019 28.20 44.68 80.28
C LEU A 1019 27.10 45.13 81.26
N ASN A 1020 26.10 45.84 80.75
CA ASN A 1020 24.99 46.37 81.56
C ASN A 1020 23.96 45.27 81.85
N ILE A 1021 24.27 44.42 82.82
CA ILE A 1021 23.38 43.36 83.35
C ILE A 1021 22.92 43.70 84.78
N GLY A 1022 21.80 43.11 85.20
CA GLY A 1022 21.16 43.42 86.49
C GLY A 1022 21.89 42.85 87.70
N ASP A 1023 21.72 41.55 87.94
CA ASP A 1023 22.40 40.80 89.00
C ASP A 1023 23.19 39.63 88.40
N VAL A 1024 24.25 39.21 89.07
CA VAL A 1024 25.16 38.16 88.60
C VAL A 1024 25.07 36.97 89.55
N ASN A 1025 24.39 35.92 89.12
CA ASN A 1025 24.22 34.70 89.90
C ASN A 1025 25.48 33.83 89.83
N LEU A 1026 26.24 33.75 90.92
CA LEU A 1026 27.45 32.93 91.03
C LEU A 1026 27.06 31.50 91.45
N PHE A 1027 26.96 30.61 90.47
CA PHE A 1027 26.59 29.20 90.68
C PHE A 1027 27.73 28.40 91.32
N ARG A 1028 27.49 27.82 92.50
CA ARG A 1028 28.39 26.87 93.17
C ARG A 1028 28.14 25.42 92.74
N THR A 1029 26.91 25.11 92.32
CA THR A 1029 26.51 23.86 91.66
C THR A 1029 25.51 24.18 90.54
N ALA A 1030 25.08 23.18 89.76
CA ALA A 1030 24.10 23.37 88.67
C ALA A 1030 22.74 23.95 89.11
N THR A 1031 22.42 23.94 90.42
CA THR A 1031 21.13 24.41 90.96
C THR A 1031 21.25 25.38 92.14
N ASN A 1032 22.45 25.58 92.69
CA ASN A 1032 22.69 26.45 93.84
C ASN A 1032 23.63 27.60 93.46
N TYR A 1033 23.15 28.83 93.61
CA TYR A 1033 23.89 30.06 93.35
C TYR A 1033 23.82 31.02 94.53
N THR A 1034 24.71 32.00 94.54
CA THR A 1034 24.60 33.20 95.37
C THR A 1034 24.63 34.42 94.48
N SER A 1035 23.74 35.38 94.70
CA SER A 1035 23.72 36.64 93.98
C SER A 1035 24.96 37.48 94.33
N LEU A 1036 25.59 38.09 93.33
CA LEU A 1036 26.69 39.03 93.54
C LEU A 1036 26.21 40.29 94.26
N LYS A 1037 24.99 40.77 93.96
CA LYS A 1037 24.35 41.87 94.70
C LYS A 1037 24.17 41.51 96.18
N ASP A 1038 23.71 40.31 96.51
CA ASP A 1038 23.54 39.87 97.90
C ASP A 1038 24.90 39.76 98.63
N ILE A 1039 25.93 39.26 97.95
CA ILE A 1039 27.31 39.24 98.46
C ILE A 1039 27.81 40.67 98.75
N LEU A 1040 27.62 41.61 97.82
CA LEU A 1040 28.02 43.00 97.99
C LEU A 1040 27.21 43.72 99.08
N GLN A 1041 25.92 43.40 99.23
CA GLN A 1041 25.09 43.89 100.34
C GLN A 1041 25.58 43.34 101.69
N GLN A 1042 25.93 42.05 101.77
CA GLN A 1042 26.48 41.46 103.00
C GLN A 1042 27.84 42.06 103.35
N PHE A 1043 28.72 42.33 102.37
CA PHE A 1043 29.95 43.07 102.61
C PHE A 1043 29.68 44.49 103.15
N ASN A 1044 28.75 45.24 102.54
CA ASN A 1044 28.36 46.59 102.99
C ASN A 1044 27.82 46.58 104.43
N ILE A 1045 27.01 45.59 104.79
CA ILE A 1045 26.54 45.36 106.17
C ILE A 1045 27.72 45.08 107.11
N ASN A 1046 28.61 44.14 106.76
CA ASN A 1046 29.77 43.78 107.57
C ASN A 1046 30.72 44.96 107.80
N PHE A 1047 30.97 45.78 106.77
CA PHE A 1047 31.80 46.99 106.86
C PHE A 1047 31.18 48.06 107.77
N LYS A 1048 29.85 48.24 107.76
CA LYS A 1048 29.14 49.12 108.71
C LYS A 1048 29.27 48.64 110.15
N HIS A 1049 29.18 47.33 110.40
CA HIS A 1049 29.46 46.78 111.72
C HIS A 1049 30.92 46.99 112.15
N LEU A 1050 31.88 46.87 111.23
CA LEU A 1050 33.29 47.08 111.53
C LEU A 1050 33.58 48.53 111.96
N ALA A 1051 33.00 49.52 111.28
CA ALA A 1051 33.12 50.94 111.64
C ALA A 1051 32.58 51.25 113.06
N ASN A 1052 31.47 50.61 113.43
CA ASN A 1052 30.87 50.73 114.78
C ASN A 1052 31.72 50.09 115.88
N ILE A 1053 32.63 49.17 115.54
CA ILE A 1053 33.52 48.49 116.51
C ILE A 1053 34.83 49.27 116.71
N THR A 1054 35.35 49.95 115.68
CA THR A 1054 36.67 50.62 115.73
C THR A 1054 36.63 52.07 116.20
N GLY A 1055 35.46 52.72 116.21
CA GLY A 1055 35.30 54.07 116.77
C GLY A 1055 36.00 55.21 116.00
N ARG A 1056 36.61 54.92 114.85
CA ARG A 1056 37.21 55.92 113.94
C ARG A 1056 36.50 55.88 112.59
N GLY A 1057 35.93 57.02 112.19
CA GLY A 1057 35.19 57.15 110.91
C GLY A 1057 36.08 57.11 109.66
N ASP A 1058 37.40 57.24 109.82
CA ASP A 1058 38.35 57.47 108.73
C ASP A 1058 38.58 56.27 107.80
N VAL A 1059 38.12 55.08 108.17
CA VAL A 1059 38.47 53.81 107.48
C VAL A 1059 37.70 53.63 106.16
N ILE A 1060 36.50 54.20 106.01
CA ILE A 1060 35.63 53.99 104.83
C ILE A 1060 34.95 55.31 104.39
N SER A 1061 35.74 56.33 104.09
CA SER A 1061 35.28 57.57 103.45
C SER A 1061 35.08 57.45 101.92
N THR A 1062 35.48 56.32 101.32
CA THR A 1062 35.65 56.16 99.87
C THR A 1062 34.44 55.65 99.09
N TRP A 1063 33.36 55.18 99.74
CA TRP A 1063 32.23 54.60 99.00
C TRP A 1063 31.34 55.65 98.30
N GLU A 1064 31.23 56.86 98.85
CA GLU A 1064 30.61 58.00 98.13
C GLU A 1064 31.41 58.42 96.88
N THR A 1065 32.70 58.04 96.81
CA THR A 1065 33.60 58.32 95.67
C THR A 1065 33.54 57.23 94.57
N ILE A 1066 32.68 56.22 94.72
CA ILE A 1066 32.51 55.09 93.77
C ILE A 1066 31.03 55.02 93.32
N LYS A 1067 30.45 56.20 93.03
CA LYS A 1067 29.22 56.41 92.27
C LYS A 1067 29.56 56.92 90.87
#